data_AF-A0A3N5X4Q3-F1
#
_entry.id   AF-A0A3N5X4Q3-F1
#
_cell.length_a   1.000
_cell.length_b   1.000
_cell.length_c   1.000
_cell.angle_alpha   90.00
_cell.angle_beta   90.00
_cell.angle_gamma   90.00
#
_symmetry.space_group_name_H-M   'P 1'
#
loop_
_entity.id
_entity.type
_entity.pdbx_description
1 polymer ?
#
loop_
_entity_poly.entity_id
_entity_poly.type
_entity_poly.pdbx_seq_one_letter_code
_entity_poly.pdbx_strand_id
1 'polypeptide(L)'
;METVPAAPRGERQRRPATTRAPRGGSRSTETPHANRLTRSSEKPSTRSIHAGVFPAEESMMRKSSRFPRLRAWILSIAAIGILAPSVARSADIATEGVCGTRLSPETIAAFRERWGGPVPPTPSIPFAASYCVPIARHIVRESDGTGGISLTQLDQGLQDVNNAYAVMGIEFAYLPDIDYIDDDDYYFNIDTQGELDALRGINPVANAINVYFTSTASIDTFGLCGLASFSTDAVQGIVMVNGCTGTPENPSTYPHEIGHYLDLFHTHETAFGVELVDGSNCVTAGDLLCDTPADPGLTDKVDASCVYTGGESDPSGDPYDPDTRQFMSYSRKLCRDTWSPDSQTRALATLVGARADHLTLGCAPVADAGNDTTVECNSPTTTQVTLDGTGSSDEDGDALTYEWSAAGVTFDDGSSATPTGGFPFGTTDVSLKVSDGTFEDHDTVSVTIVDTTPPGIDCPADTTVECVSHMGTPKDDPQLADFFAGVSATDVCDAVVDIDNDAPAYFPLGSTVVTFIATDDHGNEDTCEATVDVVDTTPPEIAVELNRYSLWPPNHKLATISVESLFVADICDSNPTVVLDTIYSDEPDNGTGDGDTDNDIQEAAYGTLDLAFKLRSERAGSGDGRVYTIVYRATDGSGNSSDDTVAVEVPHDKSGFAKAGSGFNGTRTDFLNRAKVFTLIVPSTPEFDASAILAEEAQIGNTHGVVDPTAFRTADLDGDGLADLELTYPIAPTRALRQQSEVGSLIGLHFRHGGEDFYLVPQIFGLEPGFQQEIALKTEGSEDAGAASLLHLYRAVPNPFSADSRLAFAVNTPGGSAVEVAVYNVAGQRVRTLANGHMSQGVHEVSWDGRTSAGSEAPSGVYFFRAVVGAETRVVRVTIAR
;
A
#
# COMPACT_ATOMS: atom_id res chain seq x y z
N MET A 1 -5.46 44.26 48.47
CA MET A 1 -6.36 43.10 48.66
C MET A 1 -6.16 42.22 47.43
N GLU A 2 -5.56 41.02 47.49
CA GLU A 2 -4.98 40.30 48.64
C GLU A 2 -3.70 39.50 48.25
N THR A 3 -2.68 39.59 49.12
CA THR A 3 -1.65 38.57 49.49
C THR A 3 -0.99 37.61 48.46
N VAL A 4 0.08 38.09 47.81
CA VAL A 4 1.51 37.67 47.96
C VAL A 4 1.77 36.47 48.92
N PRO A 5 2.58 35.42 48.55
CA PRO A 5 4.04 35.50 48.77
C PRO A 5 5.04 34.73 47.87
N ALA A 6 6.08 35.48 47.47
CA ALA A 6 7.53 35.18 47.56
C ALA A 6 8.22 34.04 46.76
N ALA A 7 9.45 34.34 46.34
CA ALA A 7 10.44 33.41 45.77
C ALA A 7 11.80 33.54 46.52
N PRO A 8 12.73 32.58 46.37
CA PRO A 8 14.16 32.79 46.63
C PRO A 8 15.04 32.61 45.37
N ARG A 9 16.30 33.05 45.45
CA ARG A 9 17.35 32.91 44.42
C ARG A 9 18.47 31.95 44.87
N GLY A 10 19.15 31.31 43.91
CA GLY A 10 20.40 30.54 44.10
C GLY A 10 20.29 29.12 43.52
N GLU A 11 21.34 28.49 42.97
CA GLU A 11 22.75 28.89 42.78
C GLU A 11 23.32 28.35 41.44
N ARG A 12 24.56 28.75 41.08
CA ARG A 12 25.33 28.17 39.96
C ARG A 12 26.32 27.10 40.45
N GLN A 13 26.21 25.86 39.97
CA GLN A 13 27.31 24.86 40.00
C GLN A 13 27.39 24.18 38.62
N ARG A 14 28.43 24.42 37.81
CA ARG A 14 29.78 23.80 37.81
C ARG A 14 29.82 22.36 37.27
N ARG A 15 30.28 22.22 36.02
CA ARG A 15 30.77 20.95 35.45
C ARG A 15 32.04 20.46 36.20
N PRO A 16 32.20 19.14 36.42
CA PRO A 16 33.51 18.46 36.43
C PRO A 16 33.91 18.01 35.01
N ALA A 17 35.13 17.51 34.81
CA ALA A 17 35.68 17.19 33.49
C ALA A 17 36.46 15.86 33.43
N THR A 18 36.42 15.23 32.25
CA THR A 18 37.44 14.37 31.61
C THR A 18 38.40 13.57 32.50
N THR A 19 38.26 12.23 32.48
CA THR A 19 39.37 11.29 32.72
C THR A 19 40.09 10.91 31.42
N ARG A 20 41.20 10.15 31.52
CA ARG A 20 42.35 10.25 30.62
C ARG A 20 42.88 8.88 30.15
N ALA A 21 43.27 8.79 28.88
CA ALA A 21 43.79 7.57 28.25
C ALA A 21 45.27 7.26 28.58
N PRO A 22 45.73 6.00 28.37
CA PRO A 22 47.13 5.64 28.14
C PRO A 22 47.54 5.70 26.65
N ARG A 23 48.82 5.45 26.32
CA ARG A 23 49.44 5.64 24.98
C ARG A 23 50.24 4.42 24.48
N GLY A 24 50.30 4.26 23.15
CA GLY A 24 51.22 3.42 22.35
C GLY A 24 50.48 2.93 21.09
N GLY A 25 50.97 3.00 19.85
CA GLY A 25 52.33 3.09 19.29
C GLY A 25 52.69 1.76 18.61
N SER A 26 53.14 1.65 17.34
CA SER A 26 53.47 2.66 16.31
C SER A 26 53.69 2.00 14.92
N ARG A 27 53.67 2.81 13.84
CA ARG A 27 54.21 2.57 12.46
C ARG A 27 53.50 1.62 11.48
N SER A 28 53.28 2.16 10.27
CA SER A 28 53.55 1.64 8.90
C SER A 28 54.26 0.27 8.74
N THR A 29 54.07 -0.53 7.67
CA THR A 29 54.09 -0.18 6.22
C THR A 29 53.26 -1.10 5.28
N GLU A 30 53.21 -0.73 3.98
CA GLU A 30 53.19 -1.60 2.77
C GLU A 30 52.00 -2.52 2.42
N THR A 31 51.20 -2.06 1.45
CA THR A 31 50.93 -2.80 0.19
C THR A 31 52.19 -2.76 -0.71
N PRO A 32 52.51 -3.71 -1.63
CA PRO A 32 51.58 -4.18 -2.67
C PRO A 32 51.76 -5.63 -3.20
N HIS A 33 50.88 -6.07 -4.12
CA HIS A 33 51.29 -6.42 -5.49
C HIS A 33 50.10 -6.62 -6.44
N ALA A 34 50.30 -6.32 -7.73
CA ALA A 34 49.34 -6.57 -8.82
C ALA A 34 49.80 -7.74 -9.71
N ASN A 35 48.89 -8.27 -10.53
CA ASN A 35 49.23 -9.13 -11.67
C ASN A 35 48.36 -8.80 -12.89
N ARG A 36 48.81 -9.11 -14.12
CA ARG A 36 48.33 -8.44 -15.35
C ARG A 36 48.39 -9.32 -16.62
N LEU A 37 47.51 -9.01 -17.59
CA LEU A 37 47.45 -9.55 -18.98
C LEU A 37 46.85 -10.99 -19.05
N THR A 38 46.23 -11.45 -20.15
CA THR A 38 46.41 -11.12 -21.59
C THR A 38 45.10 -11.01 -22.44
N ARG A 39 45.29 -10.53 -23.69
CA ARG A 39 44.46 -10.63 -24.92
C ARG A 39 43.52 -11.87 -25.01
N SER A 40 42.42 -11.90 -25.78
CA SER A 40 42.33 -11.47 -27.20
C SER A 40 40.90 -11.29 -27.76
N SER A 41 40.85 -10.77 -29.00
CA SER A 41 39.79 -10.76 -30.03
C SER A 41 38.73 -11.89 -30.07
N GLU A 42 37.47 -11.57 -30.41
CA GLU A 42 36.86 -11.86 -31.73
C GLU A 42 35.39 -11.35 -31.93
N LYS A 43 34.94 -11.39 -33.19
CA LYS A 43 33.59 -11.13 -33.78
C LYS A 43 33.45 -12.14 -34.96
N PRO A 44 32.29 -12.38 -35.62
CA PRO A 44 30.89 -11.95 -35.38
C PRO A 44 29.85 -13.10 -35.53
N SER A 45 28.54 -12.82 -35.46
CA SER A 45 27.56 -13.25 -36.50
C SER A 45 26.11 -12.70 -36.30
N THR A 46 25.54 -12.26 -37.43
CA THR A 46 24.13 -12.30 -37.92
C THR A 46 23.06 -13.01 -37.06
N ARG A 47 21.76 -12.63 -37.02
CA ARG A 47 20.82 -12.02 -38.02
C ARG A 47 19.52 -11.56 -37.26
N SER A 48 18.40 -11.00 -37.79
CA SER A 48 17.92 -10.64 -39.15
C SER A 48 16.76 -9.61 -39.16
N ILE A 49 16.83 -8.61 -40.06
CA ILE A 49 15.75 -7.93 -40.85
C ILE A 49 14.30 -7.84 -40.30
N HIS A 50 13.83 -6.62 -40.01
CA HIS A 50 12.72 -5.94 -40.73
C HIS A 50 12.87 -4.41 -40.66
N ALA A 51 12.12 -3.64 -41.46
CA ALA A 51 12.40 -2.23 -41.77
C ALA A 51 11.22 -1.27 -41.51
N GLY A 52 11.53 -0.01 -41.17
CA GLY A 52 10.57 1.06 -40.84
C GLY A 52 11.16 2.47 -41.00
N VAL A 53 11.33 2.89 -42.26
CA VAL A 53 11.69 4.21 -42.82
C VAL A 53 11.88 5.41 -41.85
N PHE A 54 13.14 5.86 -41.75
CA PHE A 54 13.69 7.17 -41.34
C PHE A 54 13.34 8.34 -42.32
N PRO A 55 13.75 9.62 -42.10
CA PRO A 55 14.27 10.30 -40.89
C PRO A 55 13.66 11.71 -40.64
N ALA A 56 14.11 12.36 -39.55
CA ALA A 56 14.45 13.79 -39.57
C ALA A 56 15.97 13.92 -39.32
N GLU A 57 16.71 14.79 -40.01
CA GLU A 57 18.10 15.09 -39.63
C GLU A 57 18.70 16.39 -40.24
N GLU A 58 19.27 17.20 -39.34
CA GLU A 58 20.49 18.03 -39.39
C GLU A 58 21.03 18.79 -40.63
N SER A 59 21.69 19.91 -40.29
CA SER A 59 22.65 20.64 -41.15
C SER A 59 24.01 19.92 -41.26
N MET A 60 24.77 20.15 -42.35
CA MET A 60 26.23 20.11 -42.25
C MET A 60 26.99 20.98 -43.27
N MET A 61 28.22 21.35 -42.90
CA MET A 61 29.10 22.27 -43.62
C MET A 61 29.64 21.74 -44.96
N ARG A 62 30.10 22.65 -45.84
CA ARG A 62 31.26 22.40 -46.73
C ARG A 62 32.07 23.68 -47.02
N LYS A 63 33.38 23.51 -47.29
CA LYS A 63 34.37 24.58 -47.56
C LYS A 63 35.02 24.44 -48.94
N SER A 64 35.67 25.51 -49.40
CA SER A 64 36.69 25.60 -50.49
C SER A 64 36.19 25.67 -51.96
N SER A 65 36.88 26.31 -52.93
CA SER A 65 37.89 27.40 -52.91
C SER A 65 38.27 27.93 -54.33
N ARG A 66 38.92 29.12 -54.40
CA ARG A 66 39.79 29.71 -55.48
C ARG A 66 39.20 30.53 -56.67
N PHE A 67 39.33 31.87 -56.57
CA PHE A 67 40.04 32.86 -57.44
C PHE A 67 40.55 32.47 -58.86
N PRO A 68 40.76 33.41 -59.85
CA PRO A 68 41.53 34.68 -59.62
C PRO A 68 41.42 35.94 -60.58
N ARG A 69 42.01 37.07 -60.11
CA ARG A 69 42.46 38.34 -60.81
C ARG A 69 41.36 39.39 -61.12
N LEU A 70 41.64 40.72 -61.27
CA LEU A 70 42.87 41.41 -61.74
C LEU A 70 42.98 42.95 -61.38
N ARG A 71 44.04 43.40 -60.65
CA ARG A 71 44.65 44.79 -60.62
C ARG A 71 43.84 46.00 -60.05
N ALA A 72 44.40 47.15 -59.56
CA ALA A 72 45.80 47.59 -59.29
C ALA A 72 45.97 48.96 -58.52
N TRP A 73 46.83 49.02 -57.46
CA TRP A 73 47.65 50.17 -56.92
C TRP A 73 46.88 51.45 -56.40
N ILE A 74 47.38 52.37 -55.52
CA ILE A 74 48.73 52.72 -54.99
C ILE A 74 48.75 53.30 -53.54
N LEU A 75 49.98 53.52 -53.01
CA LEU A 75 50.47 53.98 -51.67
C LEU A 75 50.03 55.39 -51.15
N SER A 76 50.41 55.96 -49.97
CA SER A 76 50.79 55.55 -48.57
C SER A 76 51.40 56.77 -47.79
N ILE A 77 51.70 56.62 -46.48
CA ILE A 77 52.71 57.34 -45.62
C ILE A 77 52.22 58.39 -44.58
N ALA A 78 52.39 58.00 -43.29
CA ALA A 78 52.88 58.69 -42.07
C ALA A 78 52.59 60.17 -41.71
N ALA A 79 52.68 60.44 -40.40
CA ALA A 79 52.41 61.74 -39.75
C ALA A 79 53.67 62.48 -39.25
N ILE A 80 53.52 63.79 -38.99
CA ILE A 80 54.24 64.68 -38.05
C ILE A 80 53.36 65.95 -37.90
N GLY A 81 53.42 66.66 -36.76
CA GLY A 81 52.53 67.81 -36.47
C GLY A 81 53.24 69.12 -36.10
N ILE A 82 52.51 69.98 -35.36
CA ILE A 82 52.87 71.30 -34.80
C ILE A 82 52.47 72.54 -35.65
N LEU A 83 51.99 73.58 -34.94
CA LEU A 83 51.63 74.96 -35.33
C LEU A 83 50.29 75.18 -36.07
N ALA A 84 49.39 75.90 -35.40
CA ALA A 84 48.24 76.59 -35.99
C ALA A 84 48.65 77.95 -36.60
N PRO A 85 47.82 78.50 -37.49
CA PRO A 85 47.25 79.82 -37.17
C PRO A 85 45.74 79.92 -37.42
N SER A 86 45.10 80.87 -36.74
CA SER A 86 43.67 81.17 -36.81
C SER A 86 43.26 81.99 -38.04
N VAL A 87 42.19 81.56 -38.73
CA VAL A 87 41.12 82.44 -39.23
C VAL A 87 39.80 81.67 -39.11
N ALA A 88 38.76 82.28 -38.55
CA ALA A 88 37.46 81.63 -38.35
C ALA A 88 36.54 81.76 -39.56
N ARG A 89 35.70 80.73 -39.79
CA ARG A 89 34.33 80.93 -40.27
C ARG A 89 33.43 79.76 -39.82
N SER A 90 32.17 80.07 -39.54
CA SER A 90 31.18 79.20 -38.90
C SER A 90 30.70 78.04 -39.77
N ALA A 91 30.50 76.89 -39.13
CA ALA A 91 29.60 75.83 -39.54
C ALA A 91 29.29 74.98 -38.30
N ASP A 92 28.29 75.41 -37.53
CA ASP A 92 27.80 74.64 -36.39
C ASP A 92 27.08 73.39 -36.89
N ILE A 93 27.49 72.23 -36.40
CA ILE A 93 26.84 70.94 -36.61
C ILE A 93 26.76 70.28 -35.24
N ALA A 94 25.71 70.63 -34.49
CA ALA A 94 25.33 69.92 -33.29
C ALA A 94 24.61 68.62 -33.68
N THR A 95 24.65 67.63 -32.79
CA THR A 95 24.07 66.29 -33.00
C THR A 95 22.89 66.04 -32.06
N GLU A 96 22.07 65.06 -32.42
CA GLU A 96 20.86 64.59 -31.71
C GLU A 96 19.64 65.52 -31.78
N GLY A 97 18.55 65.00 -32.36
CA GLY A 97 17.20 65.57 -32.25
C GLY A 97 16.47 64.90 -31.09
N VAL A 98 15.78 65.70 -30.25
CA VAL A 98 15.37 65.25 -28.91
C VAL A 98 13.85 64.98 -28.81
N CYS A 99 13.01 65.85 -29.37
CA CYS A 99 11.57 65.68 -29.58
C CYS A 99 11.17 66.40 -30.89
N GLY A 100 10.11 65.92 -31.56
CA GLY A 100 9.62 66.49 -32.83
C GLY A 100 8.51 67.53 -32.69
N THR A 101 7.90 67.64 -31.51
CA THR A 101 6.70 68.43 -31.25
C THR A 101 6.98 69.94 -31.41
N ARG A 102 6.29 70.59 -32.37
CA ARG A 102 6.47 72.02 -32.71
C ARG A 102 5.12 72.76 -32.68
N LEU A 103 5.06 73.92 -32.02
CA LEU A 103 3.87 74.76 -31.96
C LEU A 103 3.55 75.43 -33.30
N SER A 104 2.34 75.25 -33.82
CA SER A 104 1.86 75.98 -35.01
C SER A 104 1.46 77.43 -34.68
N PRO A 105 1.42 78.37 -35.66
CA PRO A 105 0.93 79.73 -35.43
C PRO A 105 -0.51 79.81 -34.89
N GLU A 106 -1.35 78.82 -35.19
CA GLU A 106 -2.73 78.73 -34.72
C GLU A 106 -2.78 78.16 -33.29
N THR A 107 -1.97 77.12 -33.01
CA THR A 107 -1.73 76.55 -31.67
C THR A 107 -1.21 77.60 -30.68
N ILE A 108 -0.26 78.45 -31.11
CA ILE A 108 0.28 79.57 -30.31
C ILE A 108 -0.81 80.59 -29.95
N ALA A 109 -1.75 80.86 -30.87
CA ALA A 109 -2.85 81.78 -30.60
C ALA A 109 -3.85 81.19 -29.59
N ALA A 110 -4.23 79.92 -29.77
CA ALA A 110 -5.12 79.21 -28.84
C ALA A 110 -4.54 79.11 -27.43
N PHE A 111 -3.25 78.77 -27.29
CA PHE A 111 -2.62 78.68 -25.97
C PHE A 111 -2.34 80.02 -25.30
N ARG A 112 -2.14 81.11 -26.06
CA ARG A 112 -2.15 82.46 -25.47
C ARG A 112 -3.52 82.89 -24.93
N GLU A 113 -4.62 82.35 -25.46
CA GLU A 113 -5.98 82.59 -24.91
C GLU A 113 -6.29 81.68 -23.71
N ARG A 114 -5.85 80.41 -23.74
CA ARG A 114 -6.13 79.42 -22.69
C ARG A 114 -5.18 79.47 -21.49
N TRP A 115 -3.89 79.74 -21.71
CA TRP A 115 -2.83 79.71 -20.68
C TRP A 115 -2.09 81.05 -20.51
N GLY A 116 -2.48 82.11 -21.23
CA GLY A 116 -1.83 83.43 -21.12
C GLY A 116 -2.19 84.15 -19.81
N GLY A 117 -1.33 84.02 -18.81
CA GLY A 117 -1.51 84.57 -17.46
C GLY A 117 -0.95 83.64 -16.39
N PRO A 118 -1.13 83.94 -15.10
CA PRO A 118 -0.80 83.00 -14.02
C PRO A 118 -1.62 81.72 -14.19
N VAL A 119 -1.00 80.56 -13.95
CA VAL A 119 -1.70 79.27 -13.99
C VAL A 119 -2.90 79.33 -13.04
N PRO A 120 -4.13 79.03 -13.51
CA PRO A 120 -5.30 79.09 -12.65
C PRO A 120 -5.16 78.04 -11.54
N PRO A 121 -5.54 78.36 -10.29
CA PRO A 121 -5.51 77.38 -9.21
C PRO A 121 -6.35 76.18 -9.61
N THR A 122 -5.83 74.98 -9.35
CA THR A 122 -6.45 73.70 -9.73
C THR A 122 -7.94 73.73 -9.38
N PRO A 123 -8.86 73.42 -10.33
CA PRO A 123 -10.27 73.35 -10.00
C PRO A 123 -10.48 72.37 -8.85
N SER A 124 -11.43 72.69 -7.95
CA SER A 124 -11.72 71.86 -6.76
C SER A 124 -12.50 70.59 -7.13
N ILE A 125 -11.86 69.75 -7.93
CA ILE A 125 -12.26 68.38 -8.25
C ILE A 125 -12.02 67.55 -6.98
N PRO A 126 -12.93 66.64 -6.60
CA PRO A 126 -12.64 65.72 -5.52
C PRO A 126 -11.39 64.91 -5.86
N PHE A 127 -10.52 64.66 -4.87
CA PHE A 127 -9.54 63.60 -5.01
C PHE A 127 -10.30 62.27 -5.14
N ALA A 128 -10.32 61.73 -6.37
CA ALA A 128 -10.32 60.28 -6.56
C ALA A 128 -9.03 59.70 -5.95
N ALA A 129 -8.96 58.39 -5.75
CA ALA A 129 -7.72 57.75 -5.31
C ALA A 129 -6.61 57.97 -6.36
N SER A 130 -6.96 57.68 -7.63
CA SER A 130 -6.16 57.90 -8.82
C SER A 130 -7.00 58.50 -9.96
N TYR A 131 -6.34 59.04 -10.99
CA TYR A 131 -6.92 59.36 -12.29
C TYR A 131 -6.41 58.35 -13.30
N CYS A 132 -7.21 57.32 -13.61
CA CYS A 132 -6.82 56.27 -14.53
C CYS A 132 -7.03 56.67 -15.99
N VAL A 133 -6.03 56.40 -16.83
CA VAL A 133 -5.94 56.87 -18.22
C VAL A 133 -5.55 55.71 -19.15
N PRO A 134 -6.48 55.19 -19.97
CA PRO A 134 -6.19 54.11 -20.91
C PRO A 134 -5.26 54.55 -22.03
N ILE A 135 -4.30 53.70 -22.37
CA ILE A 135 -3.41 53.82 -23.52
C ILE A 135 -3.73 52.71 -24.54
N ALA A 136 -4.08 53.12 -25.76
CA ALA A 136 -4.19 52.23 -26.91
C ALA A 136 -2.81 52.04 -27.55
N ARG A 137 -2.41 50.77 -27.75
CA ARG A 137 -1.10 50.38 -28.28
C ARG A 137 -1.19 50.05 -29.77
N HIS A 138 -0.50 50.82 -30.60
CA HIS A 138 -0.32 50.55 -32.02
C HIS A 138 1.14 50.22 -32.29
N ILE A 139 1.46 48.95 -32.56
CA ILE A 139 2.84 48.50 -32.79
C ILE A 139 3.07 48.42 -34.30
N VAL A 140 3.93 49.29 -34.81
CA VAL A 140 4.37 49.28 -36.21
C VAL A 140 5.45 48.22 -36.40
N ARG A 141 5.34 47.44 -37.48
CA ARG A 141 6.15 46.26 -37.79
C ARG A 141 6.53 46.22 -39.28
N GLU A 142 7.54 45.42 -39.61
CA GLU A 142 7.83 45.02 -40.99
C GLU A 142 6.62 44.27 -41.57
N SER A 143 6.40 44.32 -42.89
CA SER A 143 5.21 43.75 -43.55
C SER A 143 5.11 42.21 -43.49
N ASP A 144 6.07 41.53 -42.84
CA ASP A 144 6.04 40.11 -42.50
C ASP A 144 5.62 39.83 -41.03
N GLY A 145 5.32 40.89 -40.26
CA GLY A 145 4.90 40.85 -38.87
C GLY A 145 6.06 40.89 -37.85
N THR A 146 7.29 41.21 -38.26
CA THR A 146 8.47 41.24 -37.38
C THR A 146 8.93 42.67 -37.03
N GLY A 147 9.98 42.79 -36.20
CA GLY A 147 10.65 44.08 -35.95
C GLY A 147 10.02 45.03 -34.90
N GLY A 148 8.74 44.85 -34.56
CA GLY A 148 8.04 45.66 -33.56
C GLY A 148 8.65 45.62 -32.15
N ILE A 149 8.28 46.61 -31.32
CA ILE A 149 8.70 46.68 -29.91
C ILE A 149 8.22 45.45 -29.12
N SER A 150 9.06 44.94 -28.21
CA SER A 150 8.70 43.79 -27.36
C SER A 150 7.77 44.21 -26.21
N LEU A 151 6.84 43.33 -25.82
CA LEU A 151 5.88 43.61 -24.74
C LEU A 151 6.58 44.02 -23.44
N THR A 152 7.59 43.25 -22.99
CA THR A 152 8.40 43.57 -21.80
C THR A 152 9.03 44.97 -21.82
N GLN A 153 9.31 45.51 -23.01
CA GLN A 153 9.83 46.87 -23.19
C GLN A 153 8.71 47.93 -23.18
N LEU A 154 7.51 47.61 -23.67
CA LEU A 154 6.31 48.43 -23.47
C LEU A 154 5.89 48.48 -22.00
N ASP A 155 6.00 47.36 -21.28
CA ASP A 155 5.66 47.25 -19.86
C ASP A 155 6.63 48.09 -19.01
N GLN A 156 7.94 48.02 -19.28
CA GLN A 156 8.93 48.93 -18.69
C GLN A 156 8.63 50.39 -19.06
N GLY A 157 8.25 50.67 -20.31
CA GLY A 157 7.86 52.02 -20.73
C GLY A 157 6.63 52.55 -19.98
N LEU A 158 5.65 51.70 -19.65
CA LEU A 158 4.49 52.08 -18.84
C LEU A 158 4.90 52.32 -17.39
N GLN A 159 5.78 51.50 -16.82
CA GLN A 159 6.34 51.74 -15.48
C GLN A 159 7.10 53.07 -15.43
N ASP A 160 7.91 53.40 -16.43
CA ASP A 160 8.62 54.68 -16.52
C ASP A 160 7.63 55.88 -16.52
N VAL A 161 6.48 55.72 -17.19
CA VAL A 161 5.37 56.68 -17.21
C VAL A 161 4.65 56.77 -15.85
N ASN A 162 4.18 55.67 -15.28
CA ASN A 162 3.45 55.69 -14.01
C ASN A 162 4.33 56.22 -12.86
N ASN A 163 5.63 55.87 -12.83
CA ASN A 163 6.60 56.45 -11.89
C ASN A 163 6.74 57.98 -12.04
N ALA A 164 6.70 58.50 -13.27
CA ALA A 164 6.79 59.94 -13.53
C ALA A 164 5.51 60.69 -13.14
N TYR A 165 4.33 60.08 -13.31
CA TYR A 165 3.03 60.75 -13.13
C TYR A 165 2.33 60.48 -11.79
N ALA A 166 2.79 59.51 -10.99
CA ALA A 166 2.26 59.23 -9.66
C ALA A 166 2.21 60.45 -8.72
N VAL A 167 3.11 61.44 -8.89
CA VAL A 167 3.07 62.70 -8.12
C VAL A 167 1.81 63.54 -8.39
N MET A 168 1.19 63.38 -9.56
CA MET A 168 -0.07 64.01 -9.96
C MET A 168 -1.29 63.16 -9.59
N GLY A 169 -1.10 61.93 -9.10
CA GLY A 169 -2.15 60.93 -8.93
C GLY A 169 -2.72 60.43 -10.25
N ILE A 170 -1.96 60.46 -11.35
CA ILE A 170 -2.39 59.94 -12.65
C ILE A 170 -1.72 58.59 -12.88
N GLU A 171 -2.52 57.58 -13.21
CA GLU A 171 -2.07 56.23 -13.55
C GLU A 171 -2.48 55.91 -15.00
N PHE A 172 -1.58 55.26 -15.74
CA PHE A 172 -1.84 54.81 -17.10
C PHE A 172 -1.90 53.29 -17.14
N ALA A 173 -2.93 52.76 -17.80
CA ALA A 173 -3.11 51.34 -18.05
C ALA A 173 -3.17 51.09 -19.56
N TYR A 174 -2.60 49.99 -20.04
CA TYR A 174 -2.80 49.62 -21.44
C TYR A 174 -4.16 48.94 -21.63
N LEU A 175 -4.88 49.30 -22.69
CA LEU A 175 -6.04 48.51 -23.13
C LEU A 175 -5.60 47.09 -23.54
N PRO A 176 -6.42 46.05 -23.33
CA PRO A 176 -6.02 44.66 -23.55
C PRO A 176 -5.66 44.37 -25.01
N ASP A 177 -6.42 44.91 -25.97
CA ASP A 177 -6.13 44.80 -27.39
C ASP A 177 -4.83 45.53 -27.79
N ILE A 178 -4.12 44.96 -28.77
CA ILE A 178 -2.94 45.55 -29.41
C ILE A 178 -3.20 45.60 -30.91
N ASP A 179 -3.16 46.81 -31.48
CA ASP A 179 -3.19 47.01 -32.92
C ASP A 179 -1.80 46.79 -33.50
N TYR A 180 -1.70 46.03 -34.60
CA TYR A 180 -0.45 45.70 -35.26
C TYR A 180 -0.46 46.24 -36.69
N ILE A 181 0.39 47.22 -36.95
CA ILE A 181 0.48 47.93 -38.23
C ILE A 181 1.68 47.34 -39.00
N ASP A 182 1.41 46.33 -39.82
CA ASP A 182 2.39 45.62 -40.65
C ASP A 182 2.62 46.39 -41.97
N ASP A 183 3.54 47.36 -41.95
CA ASP A 183 3.77 48.29 -43.07
C ASP A 183 5.24 48.78 -43.13
N ASP A 184 5.95 48.38 -44.19
CA ASP A 184 7.36 48.71 -44.42
C ASP A 184 7.61 50.24 -44.49
N ASP A 185 6.69 51.04 -45.02
CA ASP A 185 6.89 52.48 -45.19
C ASP A 185 6.75 53.21 -43.84
N TYR A 186 5.80 52.83 -42.99
CA TYR A 186 5.73 53.36 -41.61
C TYR A 186 6.82 52.80 -40.68
N TYR A 187 7.38 51.63 -40.97
CA TYR A 187 8.44 51.03 -40.16
C TYR A 187 9.84 51.58 -40.51
N PHE A 188 10.14 51.83 -41.79
CA PHE A 188 11.46 52.28 -42.25
C PHE A 188 11.53 53.77 -42.63
N ASN A 189 10.45 54.37 -43.17
CA ASN A 189 10.54 55.54 -44.08
C ASN A 189 9.76 56.80 -43.61
N ILE A 190 9.55 57.00 -42.31
CA ILE A 190 8.91 58.22 -41.79
C ILE A 190 9.91 59.40 -41.79
N ASP A 191 9.78 60.35 -42.72
CA ASP A 191 10.64 61.55 -42.81
C ASP A 191 9.93 62.91 -42.85
N THR A 192 8.59 62.93 -42.85
CA THR A 192 7.76 64.15 -42.78
C THR A 192 6.75 64.17 -41.63
N GLN A 193 6.35 65.39 -41.22
CA GLN A 193 5.21 65.61 -40.34
C GLN A 193 3.91 65.00 -40.89
N GLY A 194 3.74 64.98 -42.22
CA GLY A 194 2.54 64.44 -42.86
C GLY A 194 2.40 62.92 -42.70
N GLU A 195 3.50 62.17 -42.66
CA GLU A 195 3.49 60.73 -42.35
C GLU A 195 3.25 60.48 -40.86
N LEU A 196 3.80 61.31 -39.96
CA LEU A 196 3.53 61.24 -38.52
C LEU A 196 2.06 61.57 -38.18
N ASP A 197 1.43 62.47 -38.94
CA ASP A 197 0.00 62.76 -38.83
C ASP A 197 -0.86 61.66 -39.48
N ALA A 198 -0.39 61.03 -40.56
CA ALA A 198 -1.07 59.92 -41.20
C ALA A 198 -1.06 58.65 -40.33
N LEU A 199 0.09 58.30 -39.74
CA LEU A 199 0.24 57.18 -38.80
C LEU A 199 -0.71 57.34 -37.62
N ARG A 200 -0.75 58.53 -37.00
CA ARG A 200 -1.67 58.84 -35.88
C ARG A 200 -3.16 58.84 -36.25
N GLY A 201 -3.48 58.73 -37.54
CA GLY A 201 -4.84 58.54 -38.04
C GLY A 201 -5.23 57.08 -38.31
N ILE A 202 -4.35 56.11 -38.07
CA ILE A 202 -4.61 54.67 -38.29
C ILE A 202 -5.31 54.07 -37.07
N ASN A 203 -6.51 53.53 -37.27
CA ASN A 203 -7.28 52.80 -36.25
C ASN A 203 -7.47 53.49 -34.87
N PRO A 204 -7.61 54.83 -34.74
CA PRO A 204 -7.60 55.49 -33.44
C PRO A 204 -8.78 55.04 -32.57
N VAL A 205 -8.44 54.49 -31.39
CA VAL A 205 -9.35 54.03 -30.35
C VAL A 205 -9.92 55.25 -29.61
N ALA A 206 -11.24 55.29 -29.46
CA ALA A 206 -11.91 56.34 -28.71
C ALA A 206 -11.59 56.26 -27.22
N ASN A 207 -11.68 57.40 -26.52
CA ASN A 207 -11.51 57.52 -25.08
C ASN A 207 -10.15 57.04 -24.52
N ALA A 208 -9.13 56.83 -25.37
CA ALA A 208 -7.78 56.44 -24.96
C ALA A 208 -6.69 57.33 -25.56
N ILE A 209 -5.52 57.37 -24.93
CA ILE A 209 -4.31 57.96 -25.54
C ILE A 209 -3.79 56.95 -26.56
N ASN A 210 -3.78 57.32 -27.83
CA ASN A 210 -3.33 56.46 -28.92
C ASN A 210 -1.81 56.63 -29.11
N VAL A 211 -1.04 55.59 -28.83
CA VAL A 211 0.44 55.61 -28.89
C VAL A 211 0.95 54.63 -29.93
N TYR A 212 1.71 55.15 -30.89
CA TYR A 212 2.20 54.45 -32.06
C TYR A 212 3.70 54.22 -31.94
N PHE A 213 4.09 52.96 -31.78
CA PHE A 213 5.48 52.54 -31.56
C PHE A 213 6.12 52.09 -32.87
N THR A 214 7.12 52.82 -33.37
CA THR A 214 7.79 52.56 -34.65
C THR A 214 9.32 52.44 -34.53
N SER A 215 9.95 51.74 -35.46
CA SER A 215 11.41 51.56 -35.46
C SER A 215 12.17 52.84 -35.79
N THR A 216 11.61 53.74 -36.61
CA THR A 216 12.24 55.02 -36.99
C THR A 216 11.21 56.15 -37.11
N ALA A 217 11.64 57.38 -36.80
CA ALA A 217 10.89 58.60 -37.08
C ALA A 217 11.85 59.76 -37.32
N SER A 218 11.56 60.62 -38.29
CA SER A 218 12.34 61.83 -38.57
C SER A 218 11.50 62.95 -39.18
N ILE A 219 11.98 64.20 -39.08
CA ILE A 219 11.41 65.39 -39.74
C ILE A 219 12.58 66.25 -40.26
N ASP A 220 12.52 66.75 -41.49
CA ASP A 220 13.52 67.67 -42.06
C ASP A 220 14.98 67.13 -41.98
N THR A 221 15.17 65.81 -42.07
CA THR A 221 16.43 65.05 -41.83
C THR A 221 16.94 64.95 -40.39
N PHE A 222 16.19 65.46 -39.40
CA PHE A 222 16.45 65.25 -37.98
C PHE A 222 15.70 64.01 -37.47
N GLY A 223 16.43 63.03 -36.94
CA GLY A 223 15.83 61.88 -36.25
C GLY A 223 15.15 62.31 -34.95
N LEU A 224 14.03 61.68 -34.64
CA LEU A 224 13.24 61.91 -33.42
C LEU A 224 13.38 60.73 -32.45
N CYS A 225 13.07 60.99 -31.17
CA CYS A 225 12.75 59.93 -30.21
C CYS A 225 11.24 59.79 -29.95
N GLY A 226 10.48 60.86 -30.19
CA GLY A 226 9.03 60.90 -30.09
C GLY A 226 8.45 62.19 -30.66
N LEU A 227 7.12 62.23 -30.75
CA LEU A 227 6.30 63.41 -31.07
C LEU A 227 4.88 63.21 -30.52
N ALA A 228 4.29 64.23 -29.92
CA ALA A 228 2.91 64.21 -29.43
C ALA A 228 2.00 65.23 -30.15
N SER A 229 0.69 65.10 -29.94
CA SER A 229 -0.32 66.11 -30.29
C SER A 229 -0.72 66.92 -29.06
N PHE A 230 -0.73 68.24 -29.17
CA PHE A 230 -1.40 69.10 -28.19
C PHE A 230 -2.92 68.90 -28.26
N SER A 231 -3.66 69.24 -27.19
CA SER A 231 -5.13 69.08 -27.16
C SER A 231 -5.88 69.97 -28.17
N THR A 232 -5.19 70.94 -28.79
CA THR A 232 -5.70 71.80 -29.86
C THR A 232 -5.55 71.21 -31.27
N ASP A 233 -4.74 70.17 -31.44
CA ASP A 233 -4.31 69.72 -32.77
C ASP A 233 -5.37 68.82 -33.44
N ALA A 234 -5.47 68.88 -34.76
CA ALA A 234 -6.54 68.21 -35.51
C ALA A 234 -6.40 66.67 -35.58
N VAL A 235 -5.20 66.13 -35.35
CA VAL A 235 -4.92 64.69 -35.23
C VAL A 235 -4.36 64.46 -33.84
N GLN A 236 -4.93 63.48 -33.13
CA GLN A 236 -4.60 63.18 -31.73
C GLN A 236 -3.85 61.85 -31.61
N GLY A 237 -2.72 61.87 -30.92
CA GLY A 237 -1.91 60.70 -30.62
C GLY A 237 -0.43 61.04 -30.40
N ILE A 238 0.32 60.05 -29.93
CA ILE A 238 1.76 60.12 -29.69
C ILE A 238 2.46 59.11 -30.61
N VAL A 239 3.55 59.51 -31.27
CA VAL A 239 4.48 58.58 -31.93
C VAL A 239 5.70 58.43 -31.04
N MET A 240 6.09 57.18 -30.78
CA MET A 240 7.24 56.81 -29.97
C MET A 240 8.20 55.95 -30.78
N VAL A 241 9.50 56.24 -30.72
CA VAL A 241 10.51 55.37 -31.35
C VAL A 241 10.85 54.20 -30.41
N ASN A 242 10.90 52.99 -30.96
CA ASN A 242 11.13 51.75 -30.21
C ASN A 242 12.42 51.81 -29.36
N GLY A 243 13.52 52.34 -29.91
CA GLY A 243 14.78 52.52 -29.18
C GLY A 243 14.76 53.61 -28.09
N CYS A 244 13.69 54.40 -28.00
CA CYS A 244 13.52 55.50 -27.04
C CYS A 244 12.46 55.21 -25.96
N THR A 245 11.86 54.02 -25.94
CA THR A 245 10.79 53.62 -25.00
C THR A 245 11.27 52.49 -24.10
N GLY A 246 11.08 52.58 -22.78
CA GLY A 246 11.34 51.46 -21.85
C GLY A 246 12.78 50.94 -21.86
N THR A 247 13.76 51.79 -22.17
CA THR A 247 15.19 51.44 -22.17
C THR A 247 15.87 52.05 -20.94
N PRO A 248 16.79 51.33 -20.25
CA PRO A 248 17.43 51.83 -19.02
C PRO A 248 18.16 53.17 -19.18
N GLU A 249 18.65 53.47 -20.38
CA GLU A 249 19.30 54.73 -20.73
C GLU A 249 18.31 55.88 -21.05
N ASN A 250 17.01 55.61 -21.13
CA ASN A 250 15.98 56.58 -21.50
C ASN A 250 14.61 56.42 -20.82
N PRO A 251 14.51 56.49 -19.47
CA PRO A 251 13.24 56.45 -18.76
C PRO A 251 12.36 57.71 -18.94
N SER A 252 12.82 58.75 -19.64
CA SER A 252 12.16 60.07 -19.63
C SER A 252 11.60 60.57 -20.96
N THR A 253 11.88 59.95 -22.11
CA THR A 253 11.21 60.37 -23.38
C THR A 253 9.73 60.08 -23.35
N TYR A 254 9.30 58.88 -22.93
CA TYR A 254 7.87 58.53 -22.98
C TYR A 254 7.03 59.40 -22.01
N PRO A 255 7.48 59.68 -20.76
CA PRO A 255 6.85 60.72 -19.92
C PRO A 255 6.82 62.13 -20.53
N HIS A 256 7.87 62.53 -21.25
CA HIS A 256 8.00 63.85 -21.90
C HIS A 256 6.98 64.05 -23.03
N GLU A 257 6.79 63.06 -23.90
CA GLU A 257 5.77 63.16 -24.97
C GLU A 257 4.34 63.14 -24.41
N ILE A 258 4.08 62.40 -23.32
CA ILE A 258 2.79 62.51 -22.59
C ILE A 258 2.63 63.90 -21.97
N GLY A 259 3.73 64.56 -21.57
CA GLY A 259 3.69 65.94 -21.07
C GLY A 259 3.21 66.92 -22.14
N HIS A 260 3.72 66.81 -23.37
CA HIS A 260 3.19 67.54 -24.52
C HIS A 260 1.72 67.20 -24.82
N TYR A 261 1.34 65.92 -24.71
CA TYR A 261 -0.05 65.51 -24.86
C TYR A 261 -0.97 66.22 -23.85
N LEU A 262 -0.48 66.48 -22.63
CA LEU A 262 -1.18 67.21 -21.56
C LEU A 262 -0.97 68.75 -21.59
N ASP A 263 -0.60 69.31 -22.76
CA ASP A 263 -0.35 70.74 -23.01
C ASP A 263 0.82 71.38 -22.23
N LEU A 264 1.85 70.60 -21.89
CA LEU A 264 3.12 71.13 -21.41
C LEU A 264 4.05 71.46 -22.59
N PHE A 265 4.77 72.58 -22.51
CA PHE A 265 5.73 73.00 -23.52
C PHE A 265 7.17 72.72 -23.08
N HIS A 266 8.11 72.80 -24.01
CA HIS A 266 9.54 72.74 -23.68
C HIS A 266 9.90 73.90 -22.75
N THR A 267 10.70 73.65 -21.71
CA THR A 267 11.20 74.69 -20.80
C THR A 267 11.91 75.85 -21.52
N HIS A 268 12.52 75.57 -22.68
CA HIS A 268 13.18 76.54 -23.57
C HIS A 268 12.30 76.99 -24.75
N GLU A 269 10.97 76.93 -24.62
CA GLU A 269 10.07 77.39 -25.68
C GLU A 269 10.22 78.91 -25.93
N THR A 270 10.27 79.29 -27.21
CA THR A 270 10.50 80.69 -27.64
C THR A 270 9.41 81.22 -28.57
N ALA A 271 8.46 80.37 -28.99
CA ALA A 271 7.30 80.74 -29.80
C ALA A 271 6.39 81.78 -29.12
N PHE A 272 6.29 81.72 -27.78
CA PHE A 272 5.59 82.72 -26.98
C PHE A 272 6.44 83.98 -26.72
N GLY A 273 7.76 83.79 -26.62
CA GLY A 273 8.77 84.82 -26.42
C GLY A 273 9.97 84.21 -25.68
N VAL A 274 11.13 84.86 -25.69
CA VAL A 274 12.25 84.46 -24.82
C VAL A 274 11.92 84.87 -23.39
N GLU A 275 11.99 83.93 -22.46
CA GLU A 275 11.81 84.17 -21.04
C GLU A 275 13.01 84.92 -20.44
N LEU A 276 12.78 85.70 -19.38
CA LEU A 276 13.80 86.44 -18.66
C LEU A 276 14.09 85.79 -17.31
N VAL A 277 15.36 85.76 -16.91
CA VAL A 277 15.82 85.09 -15.68
C VAL A 277 15.26 85.76 -14.40
N ASP A 278 14.78 87.00 -14.50
CA ASP A 278 14.08 87.70 -13.41
C ASP A 278 12.61 87.29 -13.23
N GLY A 279 12.09 86.40 -14.09
CA GLY A 279 10.70 85.92 -14.07
C GLY A 279 9.67 86.97 -14.46
N SER A 280 10.07 88.15 -14.98
CA SER A 280 9.15 89.26 -15.22
C SER A 280 8.17 89.04 -16.38
N ASN A 281 8.39 88.03 -17.22
CA ASN A 281 7.54 87.70 -18.37
C ASN A 281 7.10 86.23 -18.47
N CYS A 282 7.39 85.38 -17.47
CA CYS A 282 7.13 83.93 -17.47
C CYS A 282 5.67 83.57 -17.82
N VAL A 283 4.68 84.36 -17.38
CA VAL A 283 3.25 84.18 -17.76
C VAL A 283 2.89 84.46 -19.24
N THR A 284 3.88 84.82 -20.08
CA THR A 284 3.68 85.29 -21.47
C THR A 284 4.80 84.91 -22.46
N ALA A 285 5.87 84.30 -21.97
CA ALA A 285 7.08 83.86 -22.69
C ALA A 285 7.56 82.52 -22.08
N GLY A 286 8.59 81.88 -22.65
CA GLY A 286 9.02 80.57 -22.17
C GLY A 286 7.94 79.50 -22.38
N ASP A 287 7.85 78.55 -21.46
CA ASP A 287 6.81 77.52 -21.40
C ASP A 287 5.48 78.00 -20.78
N LEU A 288 5.33 79.30 -20.52
CA LEU A 288 4.18 79.91 -19.85
C LEU A 288 3.97 79.45 -18.40
N LEU A 289 4.94 78.81 -17.76
CA LEU A 289 4.95 78.46 -16.33
C LEU A 289 5.92 79.42 -15.59
N CYS A 290 5.83 79.53 -14.26
CA CYS A 290 6.65 80.51 -13.51
C CYS A 290 7.44 79.92 -12.33
N ASP A 291 7.37 78.60 -12.15
CA ASP A 291 8.21 77.83 -11.23
C ASP A 291 9.24 76.95 -11.96
N THR A 292 9.17 76.93 -13.30
CA THR A 292 10.23 76.57 -14.24
C THR A 292 11.23 77.73 -14.33
N PRO A 293 12.53 77.52 -14.04
CA PRO A 293 13.54 78.54 -14.33
C PRO A 293 13.83 78.60 -15.83
N ALA A 294 13.83 79.80 -16.40
CA ALA A 294 14.09 80.07 -17.82
C ALA A 294 15.27 79.25 -18.40
N ASP A 295 15.02 78.54 -19.50
CA ASP A 295 15.96 77.57 -20.09
C ASP A 295 16.53 78.05 -21.44
N PRO A 296 17.87 78.12 -21.61
CA PRO A 296 18.53 78.45 -22.88
C PRO A 296 18.64 77.26 -23.87
N GLY A 297 17.94 76.16 -23.61
CA GLY A 297 18.02 74.88 -24.30
C GLY A 297 19.22 74.06 -23.79
N LEU A 298 18.95 72.88 -23.22
CA LEU A 298 19.95 72.11 -22.46
C LEU A 298 20.77 71.08 -23.26
N THR A 299 20.48 70.87 -24.55
CA THR A 299 21.21 69.93 -25.43
C THR A 299 22.71 70.21 -25.40
N ASP A 300 23.52 69.18 -25.12
CA ASP A 300 24.98 69.23 -24.91
C ASP A 300 25.49 70.14 -23.76
N LYS A 301 24.60 70.74 -22.95
CA LYS A 301 24.93 71.68 -21.84
C LYS A 301 24.71 71.10 -20.44
N VAL A 302 24.59 69.78 -20.29
CA VAL A 302 24.39 69.11 -19.00
C VAL A 302 25.36 67.94 -18.84
N ASP A 303 26.06 67.91 -17.70
CA ASP A 303 27.05 66.88 -17.39
C ASP A 303 26.43 65.57 -16.87
N ALA A 304 27.23 64.52 -16.71
CA ALA A 304 26.77 63.23 -16.19
C ALA A 304 26.38 63.25 -14.69
N SER A 305 26.58 64.39 -14.01
CA SER A 305 26.12 64.66 -12.63
C SER A 305 24.78 65.43 -12.62
N CYS A 306 24.18 65.65 -13.80
CA CYS A 306 22.99 66.46 -14.01
C CYS A 306 23.17 67.95 -13.67
N VAL A 307 24.38 68.49 -13.78
CA VAL A 307 24.68 69.91 -13.57
C VAL A 307 24.75 70.65 -14.91
N TYR A 308 24.13 71.83 -14.98
CA TYR A 308 24.23 72.73 -16.13
C TYR A 308 25.67 73.25 -16.30
N THR A 309 26.20 73.17 -17.51
CA THR A 309 27.58 73.55 -17.88
C THR A 309 27.65 74.66 -18.93
N GLY A 310 26.51 75.26 -19.28
CA GLY A 310 26.47 76.45 -20.13
C GLY A 310 27.00 77.70 -19.43
N GLY A 311 26.99 78.80 -20.17
CA GLY A 311 27.46 80.11 -19.71
C GLY A 311 26.70 81.28 -20.35
N GLU A 312 25.50 80.99 -20.85
CA GLU A 312 24.63 81.95 -21.52
C GLU A 312 23.93 82.89 -20.52
N SER A 313 23.46 84.01 -21.04
CA SER A 313 22.64 84.98 -20.33
C SER A 313 21.43 85.36 -21.18
N ASP A 314 20.38 85.83 -20.52
CA ASP A 314 19.16 86.29 -21.17
C ASP A 314 19.37 87.63 -21.93
N PRO A 315 18.35 88.15 -22.63
CA PRO A 315 18.42 89.46 -23.29
C PRO A 315 18.64 90.66 -22.35
N SER A 316 18.44 90.51 -21.03
CA SER A 316 18.74 91.53 -20.01
C SER A 316 20.21 91.51 -19.60
N GLY A 317 20.86 90.35 -19.71
CA GLY A 317 22.24 90.08 -19.33
C GLY A 317 22.39 89.27 -18.03
N ASP A 318 21.30 88.69 -17.52
CA ASP A 318 21.32 87.85 -16.32
C ASP A 318 21.60 86.39 -16.70
N PRO A 319 22.48 85.66 -15.96
CA PRO A 319 22.91 84.31 -16.33
C PRO A 319 21.83 83.27 -16.04
N TYR A 320 21.61 82.34 -16.97
CA TYR A 320 20.65 81.25 -16.76
C TYR A 320 21.14 80.25 -15.70
N ASP A 321 20.22 79.81 -14.83
CA ASP A 321 20.40 78.71 -13.87
C ASP A 321 19.21 77.74 -14.01
N PRO A 322 19.13 76.97 -15.12
CA PRO A 322 17.96 76.21 -15.51
C PRO A 322 17.84 74.87 -14.77
N ASP A 323 16.61 74.42 -14.50
CA ASP A 323 16.41 73.11 -13.88
C ASP A 323 16.62 71.95 -14.87
N THR A 324 17.77 71.30 -14.74
CA THR A 324 18.20 70.12 -15.52
C THR A 324 17.40 68.85 -15.22
N ARG A 325 16.51 68.87 -14.22
CA ARG A 325 15.72 67.72 -13.77
C ARG A 325 14.32 67.65 -14.39
N GLN A 326 13.85 68.75 -14.99
CA GLN A 326 12.49 68.85 -15.51
C GLN A 326 12.25 67.92 -16.70
N PHE A 327 11.16 67.14 -16.65
CA PHE A 327 10.78 66.23 -17.75
C PHE A 327 10.66 66.92 -19.10
N MET A 328 10.13 68.15 -19.16
CA MET A 328 9.97 68.91 -20.42
C MET A 328 11.26 69.54 -20.97
N SER A 329 12.39 69.40 -20.28
CA SER A 329 13.67 69.93 -20.75
C SER A 329 14.34 69.04 -21.79
N TYR A 330 15.29 69.60 -22.55
CA TYR A 330 16.26 68.83 -23.36
C TYR A 330 17.54 68.51 -22.57
N SER A 331 17.42 68.33 -21.26
CA SER A 331 18.47 67.76 -20.43
C SER A 331 18.76 66.30 -20.83
N ARG A 332 19.80 65.72 -20.26
CA ARG A 332 20.14 64.30 -20.47
C ARG A 332 18.95 63.43 -20.04
N LYS A 333 18.65 62.41 -20.84
CA LYS A 333 17.56 61.46 -20.61
C LYS A 333 17.54 60.83 -19.20
N LEU A 334 18.71 60.57 -18.62
CA LEU A 334 18.89 60.02 -17.27
C LEU A 334 18.80 61.06 -16.13
N CYS A 335 18.70 62.36 -16.44
CA CYS A 335 18.60 63.44 -15.46
C CYS A 335 17.18 63.93 -15.23
N ARG A 336 16.28 63.66 -16.18
CA ARG A 336 14.90 64.15 -16.18
C ARG A 336 14.03 63.23 -15.34
N ASP A 337 13.63 63.69 -14.15
CA ASP A 337 12.89 62.91 -13.16
C ASP A 337 11.93 63.75 -12.27
N THR A 338 11.68 65.02 -12.59
CA THR A 338 10.75 65.88 -11.82
C THR A 338 9.81 66.71 -12.69
N TRP A 339 8.69 67.13 -12.07
CA TRP A 339 7.72 68.09 -12.59
C TRP A 339 7.56 69.24 -11.60
N SER A 340 7.50 70.47 -12.07
CA SER A 340 7.19 71.62 -11.21
C SER A 340 5.70 71.67 -10.82
N PRO A 341 5.32 72.24 -9.67
CA PRO A 341 3.92 72.42 -9.25
C PRO A 341 2.98 73.03 -10.31
N ASP A 342 3.40 74.05 -11.07
CA ASP A 342 2.60 74.63 -12.15
C ASP A 342 2.50 73.65 -13.34
N SER A 343 3.56 72.88 -13.64
CA SER A 343 3.53 71.80 -14.65
C SER A 343 2.48 70.74 -14.27
N GLN A 344 2.52 70.26 -13.03
CA GLN A 344 1.54 69.29 -12.50
C GLN A 344 0.11 69.84 -12.58
N THR A 345 -0.06 71.12 -12.20
CA THR A 345 -1.36 71.81 -12.24
C THR A 345 -1.90 71.95 -13.66
N ARG A 346 -1.05 72.33 -14.64
CA ARG A 346 -1.46 72.44 -16.05
C ARG A 346 -1.79 71.07 -16.64
N ALA A 347 -0.95 70.06 -16.43
CA ALA A 347 -1.16 68.72 -16.96
C ALA A 347 -2.49 68.12 -16.47
N LEU A 348 -2.76 68.20 -15.16
CA LEU A 348 -4.02 67.75 -14.58
C LEU A 348 -5.21 68.58 -15.10
N ALA A 349 -5.08 69.91 -15.22
CA ALA A 349 -6.13 70.77 -15.76
C ALA A 349 -6.43 70.51 -17.26
N THR A 350 -5.46 70.01 -18.03
CA THR A 350 -5.68 69.49 -19.38
C THR A 350 -6.43 68.16 -19.35
N LEU A 351 -5.98 67.22 -18.52
CA LEU A 351 -6.58 65.88 -18.41
C LEU A 351 -8.06 65.96 -18.03
N VAL A 352 -8.40 66.63 -16.94
CA VAL A 352 -9.78 66.77 -16.43
C VAL A 352 -10.64 67.77 -17.22
N GLY A 353 -10.05 68.47 -18.20
CA GLY A 353 -10.67 69.58 -18.91
C GLY A 353 -10.83 69.31 -20.40
N ALA A 354 -9.75 69.44 -21.15
CA ALA A 354 -9.74 69.25 -22.61
C ALA A 354 -9.67 67.77 -23.03
N ARG A 355 -9.38 66.85 -22.09
CA ARG A 355 -9.23 65.42 -22.34
C ARG A 355 -10.05 64.54 -21.39
N ALA A 356 -11.12 65.08 -20.81
CA ALA A 356 -11.94 64.40 -19.81
C ALA A 356 -12.55 63.08 -20.32
N ASP A 357 -12.71 62.93 -21.63
CA ASP A 357 -13.17 61.69 -22.28
C ASP A 357 -12.24 60.49 -22.00
N HIS A 358 -10.96 60.70 -21.67
CA HIS A 358 -10.06 59.61 -21.26
C HIS A 358 -10.38 59.04 -19.88
N LEU A 359 -11.07 59.79 -19.02
CA LEU A 359 -11.43 59.38 -17.66
C LEU A 359 -12.79 58.64 -17.61
N THR A 360 -13.24 58.09 -18.75
CA THR A 360 -14.57 57.46 -18.89
C THR A 360 -14.56 55.93 -18.95
N LEU A 361 -13.37 55.33 -18.90
CA LEU A 361 -13.15 53.88 -18.98
C LEU A 361 -12.63 53.27 -17.66
N GLY A 362 -12.60 54.06 -16.58
CA GLY A 362 -12.24 53.60 -15.24
C GLY A 362 -10.76 53.26 -15.04
N CYS A 363 -10.48 52.67 -13.88
CA CYS A 363 -9.23 52.01 -13.56
C CYS A 363 -9.20 50.56 -14.04
N ALA A 364 -8.01 49.94 -14.03
CA ALA A 364 -7.90 48.50 -14.20
C ALA A 364 -8.18 47.81 -12.85
N PRO A 365 -8.89 46.67 -12.84
CA PRO A 365 -9.09 45.89 -11.63
C PRO A 365 -7.77 45.25 -11.17
N VAL A 366 -7.68 44.95 -9.89
CA VAL A 366 -6.58 44.17 -9.29
C VAL A 366 -7.12 42.82 -8.86
N ALA A 367 -6.55 41.74 -9.39
CA ALA A 367 -6.87 40.38 -9.00
C ALA A 367 -6.14 39.98 -7.70
N ASP A 368 -6.86 39.29 -6.82
CA ASP A 368 -6.33 38.61 -5.63
C ASP A 368 -7.00 37.23 -5.60
N ALA A 369 -6.24 36.17 -5.85
CA ALA A 369 -6.70 34.78 -5.86
C ALA A 369 -6.75 34.15 -4.46
N GLY A 370 -6.38 34.90 -3.42
CA GLY A 370 -6.23 34.44 -2.06
C GLY A 370 -4.84 33.86 -1.77
N ASN A 371 -4.68 33.27 -0.58
CA ASN A 371 -3.41 32.70 -0.14
C ASN A 371 -3.33 31.22 -0.53
N ASP A 372 -2.11 30.73 -0.85
CA ASP A 372 -1.84 29.30 -1.03
C ASP A 372 -2.42 28.46 0.12
N THR A 373 -3.07 27.34 -0.22
CA THR A 373 -3.70 26.43 0.75
C THR A 373 -3.06 25.06 0.75
N THR A 374 -3.02 24.44 1.93
CA THR A 374 -2.76 23.01 2.10
C THR A 374 -3.92 22.44 2.89
N VAL A 375 -4.58 21.43 2.34
CA VAL A 375 -5.84 20.89 2.86
C VAL A 375 -5.72 19.38 2.97
N GLU A 376 -6.12 18.84 4.12
CA GLU A 376 -6.23 17.40 4.33
C GLU A 376 -7.31 16.81 3.43
N CYS A 377 -7.03 15.66 2.83
CA CYS A 377 -7.97 14.94 1.99
C CYS A 377 -9.28 14.55 2.73
N ASN A 378 -10.39 14.52 1.98
CA ASN A 378 -11.69 14.10 2.51
C ASN A 378 -12.47 13.13 1.60
N SER A 379 -11.79 12.59 0.58
CA SER A 379 -12.32 11.67 -0.42
C SER A 379 -11.17 11.04 -1.23
N PRO A 380 -11.24 9.74 -1.60
CA PRO A 380 -10.20 9.07 -2.38
C PRO A 380 -10.25 9.38 -3.89
N THR A 381 -10.67 10.60 -4.25
CA THR A 381 -10.76 11.04 -5.65
C THR A 381 -10.51 12.54 -5.80
N THR A 382 -11.32 13.38 -5.14
CA THR A 382 -11.15 14.83 -5.12
C THR A 382 -11.64 15.44 -3.82
N THR A 383 -10.82 16.28 -3.21
CA THR A 383 -11.17 17.05 -2.01
C THR A 383 -11.81 18.37 -2.42
N GLN A 384 -12.95 18.71 -1.81
CA GLN A 384 -13.66 19.97 -2.11
C GLN A 384 -13.01 21.13 -1.36
N VAL A 385 -12.54 22.14 -2.09
CA VAL A 385 -11.93 23.36 -1.54
C VAL A 385 -12.62 24.58 -2.12
N THR A 386 -13.06 25.50 -1.25
CA THR A 386 -13.60 26.80 -1.65
C THR A 386 -12.47 27.82 -1.72
N LEU A 387 -12.37 28.53 -2.84
CA LEU A 387 -11.42 29.62 -3.04
C LEU A 387 -12.05 30.96 -2.64
N ASP A 388 -11.24 31.98 -2.41
CA ASP A 388 -11.70 33.30 -2.00
C ASP A 388 -10.99 34.40 -2.79
N GLY A 389 -11.62 34.84 -3.87
CA GLY A 389 -11.18 35.98 -4.67
C GLY A 389 -11.74 37.32 -4.21
N THR A 390 -12.40 37.40 -3.04
CA THR A 390 -13.06 38.64 -2.58
C THR A 390 -12.08 39.72 -2.08
N GLY A 391 -10.78 39.45 -2.08
CA GLY A 391 -9.73 40.47 -2.00
C GLY A 391 -9.57 41.29 -3.29
N SER A 392 -10.04 40.76 -4.43
CA SER A 392 -9.97 41.44 -5.73
C SER A 392 -10.73 42.77 -5.69
N SER A 393 -10.15 43.81 -6.29
CA SER A 393 -10.60 45.19 -6.06
C SER A 393 -10.50 46.07 -7.31
N ASP A 394 -11.13 47.23 -7.23
CA ASP A 394 -11.23 48.24 -8.28
C ASP A 394 -11.22 49.63 -7.62
N GLU A 395 -10.49 50.60 -8.17
CA GLU A 395 -10.27 51.89 -7.48
C GLU A 395 -11.46 52.86 -7.57
N ASP A 396 -12.19 52.90 -8.69
CA ASP A 396 -13.39 53.72 -8.85
C ASP A 396 -14.72 52.98 -8.54
N GLY A 397 -14.67 51.66 -8.41
CA GLY A 397 -15.69 50.82 -7.78
C GLY A 397 -16.64 50.13 -8.75
N ASP A 398 -16.17 49.81 -9.96
CA ASP A 398 -16.97 49.16 -11.00
C ASP A 398 -17.21 47.66 -10.74
N ALA A 399 -18.10 47.06 -11.54
CA ALA A 399 -18.76 45.80 -11.20
C ALA A 399 -17.95 44.56 -11.64
N LEU A 400 -17.01 44.14 -10.79
CA LEU A 400 -16.13 42.99 -11.04
C LEU A 400 -16.86 41.68 -11.39
N THR A 401 -16.32 41.01 -12.39
CA THR A 401 -16.62 39.64 -12.83
C THR A 401 -15.38 38.75 -12.67
N TYR A 402 -15.59 37.45 -12.49
CA TYR A 402 -14.55 36.47 -12.16
C TYR A 402 -14.56 35.33 -13.18
N GLU A 403 -13.40 34.77 -13.50
CA GLU A 403 -13.26 33.54 -14.27
C GLU A 403 -12.13 32.69 -13.66
N TRP A 404 -12.49 31.56 -13.04
CA TRP A 404 -11.54 30.64 -12.40
C TRP A 404 -11.23 29.44 -13.28
N SER A 405 -9.95 29.09 -13.41
CA SER A 405 -9.50 27.95 -14.21
C SER A 405 -8.34 27.17 -13.59
N ALA A 406 -8.39 25.85 -13.68
CA ALA A 406 -7.33 24.93 -13.25
C ALA A 406 -7.39 23.61 -14.03
N ALA A 407 -6.25 22.93 -14.19
CA ALA A 407 -6.17 21.70 -14.95
C ALA A 407 -6.77 20.51 -14.16
N GLY A 408 -7.83 19.90 -14.69
CA GLY A 408 -8.47 18.71 -14.10
C GLY A 408 -9.50 19.00 -13.00
N VAL A 409 -9.56 20.24 -12.49
CA VAL A 409 -10.57 20.69 -11.53
C VAL A 409 -11.87 21.00 -12.28
N THR A 410 -13.00 20.82 -11.60
CA THR A 410 -14.30 21.37 -12.02
C THR A 410 -14.85 22.19 -10.86
N PHE A 411 -15.20 23.45 -11.14
CA PHE A 411 -15.83 24.36 -10.18
C PHE A 411 -17.36 24.26 -10.24
N ASP A 412 -18.03 24.53 -9.12
CA ASP A 412 -19.49 24.59 -9.03
C ASP A 412 -20.08 25.83 -9.76
N ASP A 413 -19.46 26.99 -9.55
CA ASP A 413 -19.65 28.23 -10.32
C ASP A 413 -18.31 28.95 -10.45
N GLY A 414 -17.60 28.68 -11.54
CA GLY A 414 -16.32 29.35 -11.88
C GLY A 414 -16.43 30.84 -12.19
N SER A 415 -17.64 31.43 -12.15
CA SER A 415 -17.87 32.88 -12.24
C SER A 415 -18.17 33.55 -10.89
N SER A 416 -18.19 32.77 -9.81
CA SER A 416 -18.28 33.26 -8.43
C SER A 416 -16.96 33.89 -7.97
N ALA A 417 -17.03 34.89 -7.09
CA ALA A 417 -15.88 35.36 -6.32
C ALA A 417 -15.38 34.30 -5.32
N THR A 418 -16.24 33.35 -4.94
CA THR A 418 -15.95 32.24 -4.01
C THR A 418 -16.42 30.90 -4.59
N PRO A 419 -15.72 30.34 -5.60
CA PRO A 419 -16.07 29.05 -6.19
C PRO A 419 -15.63 27.89 -5.27
N THR A 420 -16.27 26.74 -5.40
CA THR A 420 -15.80 25.47 -4.81
C THR A 420 -15.38 24.50 -5.91
N GLY A 421 -14.13 24.03 -5.85
CA GLY A 421 -13.56 23.09 -6.80
C GLY A 421 -13.27 21.72 -6.17
N GLY A 422 -13.36 20.66 -6.98
CA GLY A 422 -12.85 19.34 -6.62
C GLY A 422 -11.39 19.16 -7.04
N PHE A 423 -10.48 19.08 -6.07
CA PHE A 423 -9.03 19.02 -6.28
C PHE A 423 -8.48 17.59 -6.06
N PRO A 424 -7.65 17.06 -6.98
CA PRO A 424 -6.96 15.78 -6.79
C PRO A 424 -5.79 15.91 -5.80
N PHE A 425 -5.17 14.77 -5.43
CA PHE A 425 -3.95 14.75 -4.62
C PHE A 425 -2.77 15.51 -5.23
N GLY A 426 -1.95 16.11 -4.37
CA GLY A 426 -0.80 16.94 -4.74
C GLY A 426 -1.17 18.42 -4.94
N THR A 427 -0.23 19.18 -5.50
CA THR A 427 -0.41 20.62 -5.78
C THR A 427 -1.08 20.84 -7.12
N THR A 428 -2.14 21.66 -7.13
CA THR A 428 -2.82 22.17 -8.32
C THR A 428 -2.69 23.69 -8.35
N ASP A 429 -2.07 24.22 -9.39
CA ASP A 429 -2.03 25.66 -9.66
C ASP A 429 -3.39 26.10 -10.24
N VAL A 430 -3.99 27.14 -9.65
CA VAL A 430 -5.25 27.73 -10.09
C VAL A 430 -4.99 29.16 -10.56
N SER A 431 -5.56 29.55 -11.71
CA SER A 431 -5.61 30.95 -12.13
C SER A 431 -6.99 31.54 -11.88
N LEU A 432 -6.99 32.70 -11.22
CA LEU A 432 -8.09 33.65 -11.26
C LEU A 432 -7.85 34.64 -12.41
N LYS A 433 -8.94 35.03 -13.06
CA LYS A 433 -9.05 36.23 -13.89
C LYS A 433 -10.16 37.12 -13.32
N VAL A 434 -9.92 38.42 -13.28
CA VAL A 434 -10.90 39.45 -12.87
C VAL A 434 -11.09 40.46 -13.99
N SER A 435 -12.32 40.93 -14.22
CA SER A 435 -12.63 42.00 -15.18
C SER A 435 -13.80 42.87 -14.73
N ASP A 436 -13.63 44.18 -14.88
CA ASP A 436 -14.67 45.24 -14.80
C ASP A 436 -15.59 45.25 -16.04
N GLY A 437 -15.11 44.72 -17.17
CA GLY A 437 -15.74 44.77 -18.49
C GLY A 437 -14.97 45.58 -19.54
N THR A 438 -13.86 46.24 -19.16
CA THR A 438 -12.98 47.03 -20.05
C THR A 438 -11.54 46.52 -20.02
N PHE A 439 -11.04 46.25 -18.83
CA PHE A 439 -9.72 45.72 -18.50
C PHE A 439 -9.83 44.30 -17.92
N GLU A 440 -8.71 43.60 -17.84
CA GLU A 440 -8.62 42.26 -17.27
C GLU A 440 -7.30 42.13 -16.49
N ASP A 441 -7.33 41.54 -15.29
CA ASP A 441 -6.15 41.23 -14.49
C ASP A 441 -6.18 39.76 -14.01
N HIS A 442 -5.01 39.23 -13.65
CA HIS A 442 -4.79 37.80 -13.39
C HIS A 442 -3.90 37.56 -12.18
N ASP A 443 -4.35 36.64 -11.30
CA ASP A 443 -3.56 36.13 -10.19
C ASP A 443 -3.64 34.59 -10.11
N THR A 444 -2.77 33.97 -9.31
CA THR A 444 -2.66 32.51 -9.19
C THR A 444 -2.50 32.06 -7.74
N VAL A 445 -3.26 31.03 -7.36
CA VAL A 445 -3.21 30.40 -6.04
C VAL A 445 -2.93 28.90 -6.13
N SER A 446 -2.08 28.39 -5.24
CA SER A 446 -1.73 26.97 -5.17
C SER A 446 -2.65 26.25 -4.18
N VAL A 447 -3.35 25.19 -4.62
CA VAL A 447 -4.11 24.30 -3.74
C VAL A 447 -3.36 22.98 -3.64
N THR A 448 -2.87 22.63 -2.45
CA THR A 448 -2.19 21.35 -2.21
C THR A 448 -3.05 20.43 -1.35
N ILE A 449 -3.49 19.32 -1.93
CA ILE A 449 -4.17 18.24 -1.21
C ILE A 449 -3.12 17.25 -0.71
N VAL A 450 -3.11 17.01 0.60
CA VAL A 450 -2.20 16.07 1.27
C VAL A 450 -2.99 15.05 2.08
N ASP A 451 -2.31 13.96 2.40
CA ASP A 451 -2.71 13.00 3.42
C ASP A 451 -1.68 13.02 4.55
N THR A 452 -2.16 13.16 5.79
CA THR A 452 -1.37 13.09 7.02
C THR A 452 -2.10 12.34 8.14
N THR A 453 -3.18 11.62 7.82
CA THR A 453 -4.10 11.00 8.78
C THR A 453 -3.98 9.48 8.71
N PRO A 454 -3.49 8.80 9.77
CA PRO A 454 -3.40 7.35 9.79
C PRO A 454 -4.75 6.64 9.55
N PRO A 455 -4.74 5.50 8.84
CA PRO A 455 -5.95 4.72 8.57
C PRO A 455 -6.56 4.18 9.86
N GLY A 456 -7.89 4.18 9.96
CA GLY A 456 -8.58 3.61 11.13
C GLY A 456 -8.62 2.08 11.07
N ILE A 457 -7.96 1.41 12.02
CA ILE A 457 -7.92 -0.07 12.13
C ILE A 457 -8.85 -0.62 13.22
N ASP A 458 -9.78 -1.49 12.83
CA ASP A 458 -10.59 -2.33 13.71
C ASP A 458 -9.93 -3.71 13.87
N CYS A 459 -9.57 -4.06 15.11
CA CYS A 459 -8.88 -5.31 15.43
C CYS A 459 -9.84 -6.52 15.50
N PRO A 460 -9.39 -7.74 15.15
CA PRO A 460 -10.15 -8.95 15.41
C PRO A 460 -10.31 -9.20 16.91
N ALA A 461 -11.32 -9.98 17.29
CA ALA A 461 -11.49 -10.41 18.67
C ALA A 461 -10.41 -11.45 19.06
N ASP A 462 -9.97 -11.40 20.33
CA ASP A 462 -9.15 -12.46 20.93
C ASP A 462 -9.81 -13.84 20.71
N THR A 463 -9.00 -14.85 20.38
CA THR A 463 -9.48 -16.21 20.09
C THR A 463 -8.75 -17.26 20.92
N THR A 464 -9.43 -18.37 21.19
CA THR A 464 -8.87 -19.55 21.86
C THR A 464 -9.03 -20.76 20.94
N VAL A 465 -7.93 -21.45 20.64
CA VAL A 465 -7.89 -22.57 19.68
C VAL A 465 -7.20 -23.79 20.29
N GLU A 466 -7.59 -24.98 19.84
CA GLU A 466 -6.94 -26.23 20.26
C GLU A 466 -5.63 -26.42 19.47
N CYS A 467 -4.60 -26.92 20.15
CA CYS A 467 -3.34 -27.33 19.53
C CYS A 467 -3.54 -28.53 18.58
N VAL A 468 -2.98 -28.43 17.35
CA VAL A 468 -3.04 -29.52 16.35
C VAL A 468 -1.70 -30.22 16.11
N SER A 469 -0.65 -29.82 16.84
CA SER A 469 0.66 -30.46 16.83
C SER A 469 1.50 -30.06 18.05
N HIS A 470 2.60 -30.78 18.29
CA HIS A 470 3.59 -30.45 19.32
C HIS A 470 4.39 -29.16 19.03
N MET A 471 4.15 -28.51 17.89
CA MET A 471 4.64 -27.16 17.57
C MET A 471 3.56 -26.09 17.86
N GLY A 472 2.40 -26.50 18.35
CA GLY A 472 1.18 -25.69 18.44
C GLY A 472 0.38 -25.70 17.13
N THR A 473 -0.33 -24.61 16.86
CA THR A 473 -1.27 -24.50 15.73
C THR A 473 -0.70 -23.64 14.59
N PRO A 474 -0.65 -24.13 13.33
CA PRO A 474 -0.07 -23.38 12.22
C PRO A 474 -0.95 -22.19 11.81
N LYS A 475 -0.36 -21.14 11.23
CA LYS A 475 -1.05 -19.90 10.84
C LYS A 475 -2.20 -20.11 9.85
N ASP A 476 -2.13 -21.17 9.04
CA ASP A 476 -3.14 -21.57 8.04
C ASP A 476 -4.14 -22.63 8.55
N ASP A 477 -4.19 -22.91 9.85
CA ASP A 477 -5.19 -23.80 10.43
C ASP A 477 -6.62 -23.20 10.34
N PRO A 478 -7.65 -24.01 9.98
CA PRO A 478 -9.02 -23.52 9.89
C PRO A 478 -9.59 -22.88 11.17
N GLN A 479 -9.05 -23.16 12.35
CA GLN A 479 -9.46 -22.51 13.61
C GLN A 479 -9.10 -21.02 13.67
N LEU A 480 -8.07 -20.59 12.92
CA LEU A 480 -7.59 -19.20 12.89
C LEU A 480 -8.13 -18.40 11.70
N ALA A 481 -8.92 -19.02 10.81
CA ALA A 481 -9.46 -18.37 9.61
C ALA A 481 -10.32 -17.14 9.96
N ASP A 482 -11.23 -17.26 10.94
CA ASP A 482 -12.10 -16.16 11.37
C ASP A 482 -11.35 -15.07 12.14
N PHE A 483 -10.20 -15.38 12.75
CA PHE A 483 -9.33 -14.40 13.42
C PHE A 483 -8.63 -13.50 12.38
N PHE A 484 -7.98 -14.11 11.38
CA PHE A 484 -7.33 -13.34 10.31
C PHE A 484 -8.31 -12.66 9.34
N ALA A 485 -9.54 -13.18 9.22
CA ALA A 485 -10.62 -12.52 8.47
C ALA A 485 -11.38 -11.44 9.29
N GLY A 486 -11.08 -11.31 10.59
CA GLY A 486 -11.75 -10.39 11.51
C GLY A 486 -11.10 -9.01 11.62
N VAL A 487 -9.89 -8.81 11.08
CA VAL A 487 -9.25 -7.49 10.99
C VAL A 487 -9.82 -6.70 9.82
N SER A 488 -10.01 -5.39 9.99
CA SER A 488 -10.34 -4.49 8.89
C SER A 488 -9.79 -3.10 9.14
N ALA A 489 -9.32 -2.42 8.08
CA ALA A 489 -8.95 -1.03 8.13
C ALA A 489 -9.79 -0.23 7.12
N THR A 490 -10.06 1.03 7.44
CA THR A 490 -10.74 1.98 6.58
C THR A 490 -10.06 3.32 6.65
N ASP A 491 -9.93 3.97 5.50
CA ASP A 491 -9.47 5.35 5.43
C ASP A 491 -10.43 6.23 4.61
N VAL A 492 -10.27 7.56 4.74
CA VAL A 492 -11.07 8.61 4.09
C VAL A 492 -10.41 9.10 2.79
N CYS A 493 -9.10 9.01 2.72
CA CYS A 493 -8.20 9.45 1.68
C CYS A 493 -7.84 8.33 0.70
N ASP A 494 -7.79 7.08 1.16
CA ASP A 494 -7.55 5.90 0.34
C ASP A 494 -8.71 4.90 0.29
N ALA A 495 -8.96 4.36 -0.91
CA ALA A 495 -10.05 3.42 -1.18
C ALA A 495 -9.73 1.97 -0.82
N VAL A 496 -8.46 1.66 -0.55
CA VAL A 496 -7.93 0.37 -0.10
C VAL A 496 -6.74 0.67 0.81
N VAL A 497 -6.70 0.05 1.99
CA VAL A 497 -5.60 0.14 2.96
C VAL A 497 -4.90 -1.21 3.00
N ASP A 498 -3.57 -1.24 3.03
CA ASP A 498 -2.82 -2.51 3.19
C ASP A 498 -2.78 -2.94 4.66
N ILE A 499 -2.81 -4.25 4.93
CA ILE A 499 -2.83 -4.79 6.30
C ILE A 499 -1.87 -5.97 6.42
N ASP A 500 -0.77 -5.77 7.15
CA ASP A 500 0.19 -6.83 7.50
C ASP A 500 0.10 -7.20 9.00
N ASN A 501 0.72 -8.32 9.39
CA ASN A 501 0.75 -8.79 10.77
C ASN A 501 1.97 -9.66 11.09
N ASP A 502 2.50 -9.48 12.30
CA ASP A 502 3.70 -10.19 12.78
C ASP A 502 3.48 -11.67 13.15
N ALA A 503 2.24 -12.17 13.02
CA ALA A 503 1.84 -13.49 13.48
C ALA A 503 2.76 -14.62 12.96
N PRO A 504 3.25 -15.50 13.87
CA PRO A 504 4.23 -16.53 13.54
C PRO A 504 3.64 -17.62 12.65
N ALA A 505 4.53 -18.40 12.00
CA ALA A 505 4.11 -19.55 11.20
C ALA A 505 3.41 -20.66 12.02
N TYR A 506 3.71 -20.74 13.31
CA TYR A 506 3.07 -21.61 14.30
C TYR A 506 2.85 -20.83 15.60
N PHE A 507 1.65 -20.92 16.14
CA PHE A 507 1.26 -20.41 17.45
C PHE A 507 1.55 -21.48 18.50
N PRO A 508 2.57 -21.32 19.36
CA PRO A 508 2.89 -22.30 20.41
C PRO A 508 1.83 -22.29 21.53
N LEU A 509 1.82 -23.35 22.35
CA LEU A 509 0.93 -23.46 23.52
C LEU A 509 1.04 -22.23 24.45
N GLY A 510 -0.10 -21.68 24.84
CA GLY A 510 -0.24 -20.44 25.59
C GLY A 510 -0.61 -19.22 24.72
N SER A 511 -0.52 -18.04 25.32
CA SER A 511 -0.92 -16.77 24.70
C SER A 511 0.14 -16.24 23.74
N THR A 512 -0.26 -15.96 22.50
CA THR A 512 0.52 -15.23 21.50
C THR A 512 -0.23 -13.96 21.12
N VAL A 513 0.36 -12.79 21.37
CA VAL A 513 -0.15 -11.52 20.83
C VAL A 513 0.27 -11.40 19.36
N VAL A 514 -0.65 -10.95 18.52
CA VAL A 514 -0.42 -10.60 17.12
C VAL A 514 -0.60 -9.09 16.98
N THR A 515 0.41 -8.42 16.45
CA THR A 515 0.35 -7.02 16.04
C THR A 515 -0.13 -6.96 14.60
N PHE A 516 -1.24 -6.25 14.36
CA PHE A 516 -1.69 -5.86 13.02
C PHE A 516 -1.28 -4.41 12.75
N ILE A 517 -0.86 -4.13 11.52
CA ILE A 517 -0.46 -2.81 11.04
C ILE A 517 -1.29 -2.49 9.81
N ALA A 518 -1.99 -1.36 9.82
CA ALA A 518 -2.65 -0.79 8.65
C ALA A 518 -1.79 0.34 8.08
N THR A 519 -1.58 0.34 6.77
CA THR A 519 -0.76 1.34 6.05
C THR A 519 -1.51 1.86 4.83
N ASP A 520 -1.56 3.18 4.66
CA ASP A 520 -2.17 3.85 3.50
C ASP A 520 -1.16 4.02 2.33
N ASP A 521 -1.62 4.49 1.15
CA ASP A 521 -0.75 4.67 -0.04
C ASP A 521 0.24 5.85 0.13
N HIS A 522 0.05 6.70 1.15
CA HIS A 522 0.94 7.82 1.50
C HIS A 522 2.01 7.46 2.54
N GLY A 523 1.84 6.33 3.25
CA GLY A 523 2.75 5.80 4.26
C GLY A 523 2.50 6.27 5.69
N ASN A 524 1.27 6.70 6.04
CA ASN A 524 0.90 6.77 7.46
C ASN A 524 0.48 5.36 7.96
N GLU A 525 0.64 5.11 9.26
CA GLU A 525 0.46 3.80 9.87
C GLU A 525 -0.36 3.93 11.18
N ASP A 526 -1.31 3.02 11.39
CA ASP A 526 -1.91 2.76 12.72
C ASP A 526 -1.85 1.25 13.03
N THR A 527 -1.87 0.90 14.33
CA THR A 527 -1.65 -0.49 14.77
C THR A 527 -2.62 -0.92 15.85
N CYS A 528 -2.92 -2.23 15.88
CA CYS A 528 -3.71 -2.84 16.94
C CYS A 528 -3.18 -4.23 17.30
N GLU A 529 -3.47 -4.69 18.52
CA GLU A 529 -3.03 -5.98 19.05
C GLU A 529 -4.25 -6.86 19.36
N ALA A 530 -4.18 -8.15 18.99
CA ALA A 530 -5.16 -9.16 19.36
C ALA A 530 -4.48 -10.50 19.69
N THR A 531 -5.09 -11.31 20.57
CA THR A 531 -4.47 -12.49 21.17
C THR A 531 -4.99 -13.79 20.59
N VAL A 532 -4.08 -14.73 20.34
CA VAL A 532 -4.38 -16.14 20.09
C VAL A 532 -3.90 -16.94 21.30
N ASP A 533 -4.84 -17.49 22.07
CA ASP A 533 -4.57 -18.46 23.13
C ASP A 533 -4.64 -19.88 22.57
N VAL A 534 -3.49 -20.57 22.48
CA VAL A 534 -3.47 -22.00 22.11
C VAL A 534 -3.55 -22.83 23.38
N VAL A 535 -4.58 -23.66 23.48
CA VAL A 535 -4.83 -24.54 24.63
C VAL A 535 -4.75 -26.01 24.23
N ASP A 536 -4.57 -26.85 25.24
CA ASP A 536 -4.50 -28.31 25.18
C ASP A 536 -5.52 -28.85 26.20
N THR A 537 -6.56 -29.51 25.69
CA THR A 537 -7.67 -30.09 26.44
C THR A 537 -7.85 -31.58 26.15
N THR A 538 -6.95 -32.19 25.37
CA THR A 538 -7.02 -33.60 24.97
C THR A 538 -6.08 -34.47 25.81
N PRO A 539 -6.58 -35.47 26.54
CA PRO A 539 -5.72 -36.46 27.19
C PRO A 539 -4.93 -37.32 26.18
N PRO A 540 -3.71 -37.78 26.53
CA PRO A 540 -2.91 -38.67 25.70
C PRO A 540 -3.62 -39.98 25.35
N GLU A 541 -3.27 -40.59 24.21
CA GLU A 541 -3.56 -42.00 23.93
C GLU A 541 -2.50 -42.88 24.61
N ILE A 542 -2.93 -43.88 25.40
CA ILE A 542 -2.07 -44.87 26.06
C ILE A 542 -2.59 -46.29 25.81
N ALA A 543 -1.68 -47.23 25.57
CA ALA A 543 -1.96 -48.66 25.53
C ALA A 543 -0.76 -49.49 26.03
N VAL A 544 -1.02 -50.49 26.86
CA VAL A 544 -0.04 -51.35 27.53
C VAL A 544 -0.27 -52.82 27.17
N GLU A 545 0.79 -53.54 26.82
CA GLU A 545 0.76 -55.00 26.66
C GLU A 545 1.73 -55.67 27.64
N LEU A 546 1.28 -56.72 28.34
CA LEU A 546 2.06 -57.47 29.32
C LEU A 546 2.62 -58.77 28.74
N ASN A 547 3.80 -59.18 29.24
CA ASN A 547 4.47 -60.43 28.87
C ASN A 547 3.69 -61.72 29.24
N ARG A 548 2.61 -61.61 30.02
CA ARG A 548 1.63 -62.65 30.33
C ARG A 548 0.40 -62.02 31.01
N TYR A 549 -0.76 -62.61 30.76
CA TYR A 549 -2.04 -62.23 31.39
C TYR A 549 -2.55 -63.32 32.37
N SER A 550 -1.79 -64.40 32.58
CA SER A 550 -2.16 -65.49 33.49
C SER A 550 -0.95 -66.10 34.20
N LEU A 551 -1.15 -66.51 35.46
CA LEU A 551 -0.17 -67.15 36.32
C LEU A 551 -0.64 -68.54 36.75
N TRP A 552 0.01 -69.57 36.20
CA TRP A 552 -0.28 -70.97 36.52
C TRP A 552 1.01 -71.79 36.72
N PRO A 553 1.06 -72.76 37.66
CA PRO A 553 0.04 -73.10 38.65
C PRO A 553 -0.02 -72.14 39.84
N PRO A 554 -1.16 -72.03 40.57
CA PRO A 554 -1.18 -71.43 41.90
C PRO A 554 -0.25 -72.25 42.80
N ASN A 555 0.89 -71.67 43.13
CA ASN A 555 2.06 -72.34 43.70
C ASN A 555 2.84 -71.47 44.71
N HIS A 556 2.26 -70.33 45.11
CA HIS A 556 2.76 -69.40 46.13
C HIS A 556 4.06 -68.65 45.74
N LYS A 557 4.53 -68.77 44.49
CA LYS A 557 5.73 -68.08 44.00
C LYS A 557 5.37 -66.80 43.25
N LEU A 558 6.25 -65.80 43.41
CA LEU A 558 6.27 -64.60 42.59
C LEU A 558 6.67 -64.92 41.15
N ALA A 559 5.91 -64.37 40.20
CA ALA A 559 6.25 -64.31 38.79
C ALA A 559 6.52 -62.85 38.40
N THR A 560 7.59 -62.61 37.64
CA THR A 560 7.85 -61.28 37.06
C THR A 560 6.91 -61.03 35.90
N ILE A 561 6.00 -60.08 36.09
CA ILE A 561 5.28 -59.42 35.01
C ILE A 561 6.22 -58.35 34.46
N SER A 562 6.19 -58.14 33.15
CA SER A 562 6.83 -56.99 32.55
C SER A 562 5.98 -56.48 31.41
N VAL A 563 5.99 -55.16 31.22
CA VAL A 563 5.44 -54.53 30.01
C VAL A 563 6.31 -54.96 28.83
N GLU A 564 5.68 -55.51 27.79
CA GLU A 564 6.32 -55.94 26.55
C GLU A 564 6.13 -54.89 25.44
N SER A 565 5.00 -54.19 25.44
CA SER A 565 4.73 -53.02 24.60
C SER A 565 4.11 -51.90 25.42
N LEU A 566 4.57 -50.67 25.21
CA LEU A 566 3.98 -49.44 25.76
C LEU A 566 3.86 -48.45 24.61
N PHE A 567 2.64 -48.17 24.19
CA PHE A 567 2.32 -47.09 23.27
C PHE A 567 1.78 -45.91 24.05
N VAL A 568 2.34 -44.73 23.79
CA VAL A 568 1.93 -43.45 24.37
C VAL A 568 2.11 -42.40 23.28
N ALA A 569 1.07 -41.61 23.02
CA ALA A 569 1.13 -40.50 22.09
C ALA A 569 0.20 -39.39 22.55
N ASP A 570 0.59 -38.15 22.29
CA ASP A 570 -0.32 -37.02 22.36
C ASP A 570 -0.12 -36.12 21.12
N ILE A 571 -1.09 -35.24 20.84
CA ILE A 571 -1.05 -34.30 19.72
C ILE A 571 -0.16 -33.09 20.05
N CYS A 572 -0.18 -32.63 21.31
CA CYS A 572 0.35 -31.34 21.75
C CYS A 572 1.60 -31.49 22.62
N ASP A 573 1.68 -32.54 23.43
CA ASP A 573 2.91 -32.96 24.10
C ASP A 573 3.65 -34.03 23.28
N SER A 574 4.95 -33.82 23.09
CA SER A 574 5.83 -34.77 22.40
C SER A 574 6.39 -35.85 23.34
N ASN A 575 6.26 -35.69 24.67
CA ASN A 575 6.78 -36.60 25.68
C ASN A 575 5.84 -36.72 26.92
N PRO A 576 4.58 -37.18 26.77
CA PRO A 576 3.69 -37.39 27.92
C PRO A 576 4.33 -38.26 29.01
N THR A 577 4.14 -37.87 30.27
CA THR A 577 4.66 -38.58 31.43
C THR A 577 3.78 -39.79 31.75
N VAL A 578 4.38 -40.98 31.88
CA VAL A 578 3.67 -42.21 32.25
C VAL A 578 4.16 -42.78 33.58
N VAL A 579 3.22 -43.23 34.40
CA VAL A 579 3.50 -43.89 35.68
C VAL A 579 2.65 -45.15 35.85
N LEU A 580 3.18 -46.13 36.58
CA LEU A 580 2.38 -47.15 37.23
C LEU A 580 1.59 -46.47 38.38
N ASP A 581 0.28 -46.30 38.22
CA ASP A 581 -0.54 -45.59 39.20
C ASP A 581 -0.89 -46.49 40.39
N THR A 582 -1.40 -47.68 40.09
CA THR A 582 -1.77 -48.66 41.12
C THR A 582 -1.75 -50.09 40.57
N ILE A 583 -1.54 -51.05 41.47
CA ILE A 583 -1.90 -52.44 41.27
C ILE A 583 -2.74 -52.84 42.49
N TYR A 584 -3.88 -53.48 42.23
CA TYR A 584 -4.73 -54.05 43.27
C TYR A 584 -5.23 -55.44 42.86
N SER A 585 -5.83 -56.14 43.82
CA SER A 585 -6.40 -57.47 43.67
C SER A 585 -7.86 -57.43 44.10
N ASP A 586 -8.70 -58.27 43.49
CA ASP A 586 -10.08 -58.51 43.91
C ASP A 586 -10.16 -59.36 45.20
N GLU A 587 -9.21 -60.30 45.36
CA GLU A 587 -8.94 -61.00 46.61
C GLU A 587 -8.03 -60.19 47.56
N PRO A 588 -8.09 -60.40 48.89
CA PRO A 588 -7.17 -59.79 49.84
C PRO A 588 -5.75 -60.40 49.80
N ASP A 589 -4.75 -59.58 50.13
CA ASP A 589 -3.31 -59.94 50.26
C ASP A 589 -3.01 -61.00 51.34
N ASN A 590 -3.95 -61.24 52.26
CA ASN A 590 -3.97 -62.45 53.09
C ASN A 590 -5.40 -62.73 53.58
N GLY A 591 -5.82 -63.99 53.50
CA GLY A 591 -7.13 -64.45 53.95
C GLY A 591 -7.17 -64.94 55.40
N THR A 592 -8.04 -65.92 55.70
CA THR A 592 -8.15 -66.54 57.03
C THR A 592 -8.49 -68.04 56.97
N GLY A 593 -7.49 -68.86 56.64
CA GLY A 593 -7.57 -70.34 56.72
C GLY A 593 -7.69 -71.05 55.37
N ASP A 594 -7.40 -70.31 54.31
CA ASP A 594 -7.33 -70.61 52.87
C ASP A 594 -5.96 -71.18 52.49
N GLY A 595 -4.88 -70.49 52.89
CA GLY A 595 -3.50 -70.88 52.61
C GLY A 595 -2.62 -69.79 51.97
N ASP A 596 -3.10 -68.54 51.95
CA ASP A 596 -2.47 -67.42 51.25
C ASP A 596 -1.33 -66.75 52.05
N THR A 597 -0.50 -65.96 51.37
CA THR A 597 0.81 -65.46 51.80
C THR A 597 0.88 -63.94 51.64
N ASP A 598 1.20 -63.22 52.72
CA ASP A 598 1.29 -61.76 52.70
C ASP A 598 2.33 -61.21 51.68
N ASN A 599 2.06 -60.01 51.16
CA ASN A 599 2.82 -59.28 50.14
C ASN A 599 2.75 -59.97 48.76
N ASP A 600 1.58 -59.95 48.12
CA ASP A 600 1.31 -60.55 46.82
C ASP A 600 1.83 -59.74 45.62
N ILE A 601 1.83 -58.42 45.78
CA ILE A 601 2.40 -57.46 44.84
C ILE A 601 3.74 -57.02 45.42
N GLN A 602 4.84 -57.31 44.71
CA GLN A 602 6.20 -56.99 45.16
C GLN A 602 7.00 -56.26 44.08
N GLU A 603 7.98 -55.48 44.54
CA GLU A 603 8.90 -54.68 43.72
C GLU A 603 8.25 -53.56 42.86
N ALA A 604 6.92 -53.43 42.88
CA ALA A 604 6.16 -52.36 42.22
C ALA A 604 6.47 -50.96 42.78
N ALA A 605 6.91 -50.04 41.92
CA ALA A 605 7.27 -48.67 42.27
C ALA A 605 6.22 -47.63 41.78
N TYR A 606 5.09 -47.56 42.49
CA TYR A 606 3.98 -46.64 42.18
C TYR A 606 4.41 -45.17 42.05
N GLY A 607 3.79 -44.45 41.12
CA GLY A 607 4.13 -43.06 40.81
C GLY A 607 5.45 -42.90 40.03
N THR A 608 5.98 -43.99 39.46
CA THR A 608 7.15 -44.00 38.58
C THR A 608 6.87 -44.83 37.33
N LEU A 609 7.69 -44.69 36.27
CA LEU A 609 7.64 -45.55 35.08
C LEU A 609 8.24 -46.93 35.39
N ASP A 610 7.58 -47.69 36.24
CA ASP A 610 7.90 -49.09 36.51
C ASP A 610 7.30 -49.99 35.43
N LEU A 611 8.15 -50.80 34.80
CA LEU A 611 7.79 -51.71 33.71
C LEU A 611 8.00 -53.18 34.09
N ALA A 612 8.40 -53.50 35.32
CA ALA A 612 8.77 -54.87 35.72
C ALA A 612 8.60 -55.16 37.23
N PHE A 613 7.36 -55.44 37.64
CA PHE A 613 6.98 -55.82 39.00
C PHE A 613 6.76 -57.34 39.15
N LYS A 614 6.51 -57.80 40.38
CA LYS A 614 6.24 -59.20 40.70
C LYS A 614 4.84 -59.36 41.27
N LEU A 615 4.06 -60.25 40.65
CA LEU A 615 2.76 -60.70 41.14
C LEU A 615 2.87 -62.15 41.58
N ARG A 616 2.20 -62.53 42.65
CA ARG A 616 2.24 -63.91 43.13
C ARG A 616 1.26 -64.80 42.36
N SER A 617 1.76 -65.96 41.95
CA SER A 617 0.96 -67.07 41.44
C SER A 617 0.29 -67.80 42.62
N GLU A 618 -0.62 -67.14 43.32
CA GLU A 618 -1.53 -67.73 44.31
C GLU A 618 -2.87 -66.98 44.34
N ARG A 619 -3.86 -67.59 44.99
CA ARG A 619 -5.26 -67.17 45.04
C ARG A 619 -6.01 -67.94 46.12
N ALA A 620 -7.06 -67.37 46.68
CA ALA A 620 -7.81 -67.96 47.78
C ALA A 620 -8.39 -69.33 47.42
N GLY A 621 -8.22 -70.31 48.32
CA GLY A 621 -8.53 -71.72 48.07
C GLY A 621 -9.97 -72.02 47.61
N SER A 622 -10.94 -71.15 47.93
CA SER A 622 -12.37 -71.30 47.64
C SER A 622 -12.98 -70.21 46.75
N GLY A 623 -12.18 -69.35 46.12
CA GLY A 623 -12.64 -68.38 45.11
C GLY A 623 -12.88 -69.02 43.73
N ASP A 624 -13.07 -68.19 42.71
CA ASP A 624 -13.05 -68.54 41.28
C ASP A 624 -11.68 -68.28 40.63
N GLY A 625 -10.88 -67.38 41.23
CA GLY A 625 -9.51 -67.04 40.85
C GLY A 625 -9.16 -65.68 41.45
N ARG A 626 -7.91 -65.25 41.28
CA ARG A 626 -7.49 -63.89 41.62
C ARG A 626 -7.29 -63.08 40.36
N VAL A 627 -7.78 -61.85 40.32
CA VAL A 627 -7.51 -60.89 39.24
C VAL A 627 -6.72 -59.71 39.81
N TYR A 628 -5.42 -59.67 39.49
CA TYR A 628 -4.65 -58.44 39.67
C TYR A 628 -5.04 -57.45 38.58
N THR A 629 -5.46 -56.25 38.98
CA THR A 629 -5.71 -55.12 38.08
C THR A 629 -4.54 -54.15 38.16
N ILE A 630 -3.90 -53.89 37.03
CA ILE A 630 -2.75 -53.00 36.88
C ILE A 630 -3.21 -51.76 36.10
N VAL A 631 -2.99 -50.58 36.67
CA VAL A 631 -3.37 -49.30 36.05
C VAL A 631 -2.12 -48.47 35.76
N TYR A 632 -1.95 -48.11 34.49
CA TYR A 632 -0.96 -47.12 34.06
C TYR A 632 -1.67 -45.82 33.70
N ARG A 633 -1.13 -44.69 34.15
CA ARG A 633 -1.63 -43.35 33.80
C ARG A 633 -0.63 -42.63 32.91
N ALA A 634 -1.11 -42.04 31.81
CA ALA A 634 -0.43 -40.99 31.07
C ALA A 634 -0.96 -39.61 31.50
N THR A 635 -0.06 -38.62 31.53
CA THR A 635 -0.35 -37.21 31.76
C THR A 635 0.53 -36.36 30.85
N ASP A 636 -0.05 -35.46 30.07
CA ASP A 636 0.69 -34.47 29.26
C ASP A 636 1.27 -33.31 30.10
N GLY A 637 2.03 -32.43 29.46
CA GLY A 637 2.57 -31.21 30.07
C GLY A 637 1.53 -30.15 30.48
N SER A 638 0.28 -30.26 30.04
CA SER A 638 -0.82 -29.32 30.33
C SER A 638 -1.66 -29.76 31.54
N GLY A 639 -1.62 -31.06 31.86
CA GLY A 639 -2.27 -31.71 33.00
C GLY A 639 -3.50 -32.55 32.65
N ASN A 640 -3.81 -32.79 31.36
CA ASN A 640 -4.84 -33.76 31.01
C ASN A 640 -4.28 -35.18 31.22
N SER A 641 -5.16 -36.17 31.43
CA SER A 641 -4.69 -37.52 31.77
C SER A 641 -5.65 -38.64 31.38
N SER A 642 -5.07 -39.80 31.09
CA SER A 642 -5.74 -41.00 30.63
C SER A 642 -5.13 -42.23 31.30
N ASP A 643 -5.97 -43.24 31.56
CA ASP A 643 -5.58 -44.48 32.21
C ASP A 643 -5.78 -45.65 31.23
N ASP A 644 -4.79 -46.55 31.14
CA ASP A 644 -4.98 -47.89 30.59
C ASP A 644 -4.93 -48.92 31.73
N THR A 645 -5.73 -49.98 31.59
CA THR A 645 -6.00 -50.97 32.65
C THR A 645 -5.90 -52.38 32.08
N VAL A 646 -4.88 -53.11 32.55
CA VAL A 646 -4.60 -54.49 32.13
C VAL A 646 -4.68 -55.43 33.33
N ALA A 647 -5.13 -56.67 33.09
CA ALA A 647 -5.40 -57.65 34.13
C ALA A 647 -4.42 -58.85 34.05
N VAL A 648 -4.06 -59.41 35.21
CA VAL A 648 -3.31 -60.67 35.30
C VAL A 648 -4.05 -61.62 36.23
N GLU A 649 -4.46 -62.78 35.70
CA GLU A 649 -5.28 -63.76 36.41
C GLU A 649 -4.43 -64.86 37.07
N VAL A 650 -4.86 -65.33 38.24
CA VAL A 650 -4.43 -66.59 38.85
C VAL A 650 -5.66 -67.51 38.91
N PRO A 651 -5.94 -68.31 37.87
CA PRO A 651 -7.17 -69.09 37.79
C PRO A 651 -7.20 -70.23 38.84
N HIS A 652 -8.41 -70.62 39.27
CA HIS A 652 -8.58 -71.67 40.27
C HIS A 652 -7.90 -72.99 39.89
N ASP A 653 -8.15 -73.44 38.67
CA ASP A 653 -7.70 -74.68 38.06
C ASP A 653 -7.40 -74.46 36.56
N LYS A 654 -6.88 -75.49 35.86
CA LYS A 654 -6.64 -75.47 34.40
C LYS A 654 -7.96 -75.48 33.59
N SER A 655 -9.07 -74.98 34.12
CA SER A 655 -10.39 -75.28 33.56
C SER A 655 -10.87 -74.37 32.45
N GLY A 656 -10.28 -73.18 32.32
CA GLY A 656 -10.60 -72.21 31.27
C GLY A 656 -10.32 -72.69 29.84
N PHE A 657 -9.73 -73.89 29.64
CA PHE A 657 -9.45 -74.39 28.31
C PHE A 657 -10.69 -74.86 27.55
N ALA A 658 -11.72 -75.43 28.21
CA ALA A 658 -12.92 -75.83 27.46
C ALA A 658 -13.77 -74.62 27.06
N LYS A 659 -14.16 -74.57 25.78
CA LYS A 659 -14.92 -73.49 25.18
C LYS A 659 -16.38 -73.93 24.95
N ALA A 660 -17.33 -73.01 25.11
CA ALA A 660 -18.74 -73.30 24.84
C ALA A 660 -18.99 -73.43 23.33
N GLY A 661 -19.49 -74.59 22.91
CA GLY A 661 -19.91 -74.85 21.54
C GLY A 661 -21.38 -74.52 21.30
N SER A 662 -22.03 -75.33 20.45
CA SER A 662 -23.42 -75.14 20.05
C SER A 662 -24.42 -75.39 21.19
N GLY A 663 -25.64 -74.83 21.09
CA GLY A 663 -26.76 -75.14 21.99
C GLY A 663 -26.86 -74.28 23.26
N PHE A 664 -25.84 -73.48 23.60
CA PHE A 664 -25.92 -72.44 24.64
C PHE A 664 -26.61 -71.16 24.15
N ASN A 665 -27.31 -70.46 25.05
CA ASN A 665 -27.91 -69.15 24.75
C ASN A 665 -26.82 -68.07 24.54
N GLY A 666 -27.21 -66.90 24.02
CA GLY A 666 -26.24 -65.84 23.67
C GLY A 666 -25.38 -65.33 24.82
N THR A 667 -25.83 -65.47 26.07
CA THR A 667 -25.08 -65.14 27.30
C THR A 667 -24.41 -66.34 27.96
N ARG A 668 -24.52 -67.54 27.35
CA ARG A 668 -23.95 -68.83 27.76
C ARG A 668 -24.29 -69.31 29.19
N THR A 669 -25.28 -68.69 29.83
CA THR A 669 -25.76 -68.97 31.19
C THR A 669 -26.90 -69.99 31.28
N ASP A 670 -27.56 -70.30 30.15
CA ASP A 670 -28.53 -71.39 29.99
C ASP A 670 -28.51 -71.92 28.54
N PHE A 671 -29.19 -73.03 28.26
CA PHE A 671 -29.30 -73.57 26.91
C PHE A 671 -30.35 -72.85 26.05
N LEU A 672 -30.17 -72.83 24.73
CA LEU A 672 -31.14 -72.27 23.78
C LEU A 672 -32.53 -72.89 23.93
N ASN A 673 -33.54 -72.02 23.93
CA ASN A 673 -34.94 -72.45 23.91
C ASN A 673 -35.21 -73.30 22.66
N ARG A 674 -35.72 -74.52 22.87
CA ARG A 674 -35.99 -75.59 21.88
C ARG A 674 -34.79 -76.37 21.35
N ALA A 675 -33.55 -76.08 21.78
CA ALA A 675 -32.42 -76.98 21.52
C ALA A 675 -32.59 -78.31 22.28
N LYS A 676 -32.04 -79.41 21.73
CA LYS A 676 -32.11 -80.76 22.33
C LYS A 676 -30.77 -81.26 22.87
N VAL A 677 -29.68 -80.80 22.28
CA VAL A 677 -28.29 -81.09 22.66
C VAL A 677 -27.49 -79.79 22.68
N PHE A 678 -26.35 -79.82 23.35
CA PHE A 678 -25.33 -78.77 23.32
C PHE A 678 -23.94 -79.39 23.15
N THR A 679 -22.95 -78.62 22.71
CA THR A 679 -21.55 -79.08 22.59
C THR A 679 -20.59 -78.30 23.47
N LEU A 680 -19.57 -79.01 23.96
CA LEU A 680 -18.38 -78.46 24.64
C LEU A 680 -17.16 -78.85 23.80
N ILE A 681 -16.21 -77.92 23.66
CA ILE A 681 -14.97 -78.14 22.90
C ILE A 681 -13.81 -78.08 23.89
N VAL A 682 -13.04 -79.16 24.00
CA VAL A 682 -11.76 -79.18 24.73
C VAL A 682 -10.65 -79.07 23.69
N PRO A 683 -9.97 -77.92 23.58
CA PRO A 683 -8.87 -77.75 22.66
C PRO A 683 -7.62 -78.50 23.13
N SER A 684 -6.76 -78.88 22.18
CA SER A 684 -5.40 -79.33 22.49
C SER A 684 -4.47 -78.13 22.72
N THR A 685 -3.30 -78.38 23.32
CA THR A 685 -2.13 -77.47 23.31
C THR A 685 -0.87 -78.29 23.10
N PRO A 686 0.31 -77.69 22.81
CA PRO A 686 1.57 -78.41 22.70
C PRO A 686 1.96 -79.23 23.96
N GLU A 687 1.35 -78.92 25.11
CA GLU A 687 1.52 -79.58 26.40
C GLU A 687 0.33 -80.46 26.82
N PHE A 688 -0.76 -80.48 26.05
CA PHE A 688 -2.00 -81.21 26.38
C PHE A 688 -2.71 -81.77 25.14
N ASP A 689 -2.72 -83.11 25.01
CA ASP A 689 -3.43 -83.82 23.94
C ASP A 689 -4.88 -84.12 24.36
N ALA A 690 -5.83 -83.33 23.86
CA ALA A 690 -7.26 -83.55 24.11
C ALA A 690 -7.79 -84.82 23.42
N SER A 691 -7.13 -85.32 22.37
CA SER A 691 -7.52 -86.55 21.68
C SER A 691 -7.21 -87.83 22.49
N ALA A 692 -6.31 -87.74 23.47
CA ALA A 692 -5.99 -88.82 24.41
C ALA A 692 -6.97 -88.95 25.60
N ILE A 693 -8.03 -88.15 25.63
CA ILE A 693 -9.12 -88.25 26.62
C ILE A 693 -10.02 -89.46 26.29
N LEU A 694 -10.41 -90.24 27.30
CA LEU A 694 -11.43 -91.27 27.15
C LEU A 694 -12.83 -90.63 27.03
N ALA A 695 -13.22 -90.26 25.82
CA ALA A 695 -14.47 -89.53 25.55
C ALA A 695 -15.76 -90.25 25.98
N GLU A 696 -15.76 -91.59 26.08
CA GLU A 696 -16.87 -92.36 26.66
C GLU A 696 -16.97 -92.23 28.19
N GLU A 697 -15.89 -91.83 28.86
CA GLU A 697 -15.84 -91.52 30.30
C GLU A 697 -15.89 -89.99 30.57
N ALA A 698 -16.12 -89.16 29.54
CA ALA A 698 -16.17 -87.71 29.66
C ALA A 698 -17.56 -87.22 30.11
N GLN A 699 -17.86 -87.35 31.39
CA GLN A 699 -19.16 -87.05 31.98
C GLN A 699 -19.28 -85.59 32.43
N ILE A 700 -20.46 -84.99 32.25
CA ILE A 700 -20.83 -83.76 32.95
C ILE A 700 -21.65 -84.10 34.20
N GLY A 701 -21.46 -83.39 35.32
CA GLY A 701 -22.17 -83.77 36.54
C GLY A 701 -21.86 -82.95 37.78
N ASN A 702 -22.42 -83.43 38.90
CA ASN A 702 -22.06 -83.05 40.27
C ASN A 702 -22.50 -84.15 41.26
N THR A 703 -22.51 -83.85 42.56
CA THR A 703 -22.87 -84.80 43.64
C THR A 703 -24.29 -85.38 43.56
N HIS A 704 -25.20 -84.80 42.76
CA HIS A 704 -26.56 -85.29 42.57
C HIS A 704 -26.69 -86.27 41.39
N GLY A 705 -25.69 -86.33 40.50
CA GLY A 705 -25.70 -87.23 39.34
C GLY A 705 -24.78 -86.78 38.20
N VAL A 706 -24.64 -87.66 37.21
CA VAL A 706 -23.83 -87.46 36.00
C VAL A 706 -24.68 -87.67 34.75
N VAL A 707 -24.24 -87.09 33.62
CA VAL A 707 -24.83 -87.25 32.29
C VAL A 707 -23.71 -87.56 31.29
N ASP A 708 -23.84 -88.70 30.62
CA ASP A 708 -22.88 -89.17 29.61
C ASP A 708 -23.02 -88.40 28.28
N PRO A 709 -21.95 -88.29 27.48
CA PRO A 709 -22.02 -87.70 26.15
C PRO A 709 -22.77 -88.64 25.18
N THR A 710 -23.57 -88.04 24.31
CA THR A 710 -24.36 -88.73 23.28
C THR A 710 -23.65 -88.87 21.93
N ALA A 711 -22.61 -88.06 21.70
CA ALA A 711 -21.69 -88.16 20.56
C ALA A 711 -20.40 -87.40 20.89
N PHE A 712 -19.31 -87.74 20.21
CA PHE A 712 -18.05 -87.00 20.26
C PHE A 712 -17.31 -87.10 18.91
N ARG A 713 -16.37 -86.17 18.67
CA ARG A 713 -15.43 -86.22 17.54
C ARG A 713 -14.12 -85.52 17.90
N THR A 714 -13.03 -85.94 17.27
CA THR A 714 -11.77 -85.17 17.28
C THR A 714 -11.53 -84.49 15.94
N ALA A 715 -11.07 -83.25 15.97
CA ALA A 715 -10.73 -82.42 14.82
C ALA A 715 -9.95 -81.19 15.27
N ASP A 716 -9.08 -80.64 14.43
CA ASP A 716 -8.60 -79.27 14.56
C ASP A 716 -9.80 -78.31 14.39
N LEU A 717 -10.17 -77.54 15.44
CA LEU A 717 -11.35 -76.68 15.45
C LEU A 717 -11.04 -75.19 15.62
N ASP A 718 -9.91 -74.80 16.21
CA ASP A 718 -9.45 -73.40 16.24
C ASP A 718 -8.20 -73.09 15.39
N GLY A 719 -7.62 -74.08 14.71
CA GLY A 719 -6.69 -73.89 13.59
C GLY A 719 -5.20 -73.93 13.95
N ASP A 720 -4.84 -74.42 15.13
CA ASP A 720 -3.44 -74.47 15.60
C ASP A 720 -2.62 -75.65 15.03
N GLY A 721 -3.29 -76.63 14.40
CA GLY A 721 -2.68 -77.84 13.83
C GLY A 721 -2.68 -79.06 14.76
N LEU A 722 -3.24 -78.97 15.96
CA LEU A 722 -3.51 -80.07 16.88
C LEU A 722 -4.96 -80.57 16.74
N ALA A 723 -5.33 -81.62 17.48
CA ALA A 723 -6.66 -82.21 17.39
C ALA A 723 -7.46 -81.97 18.67
N ASP A 724 -8.46 -81.11 18.59
CA ASP A 724 -9.41 -80.81 19.66
C ASP A 724 -10.44 -81.93 19.81
N LEU A 725 -11.14 -81.95 20.95
CA LEU A 725 -12.22 -82.90 21.23
C LEU A 725 -13.55 -82.15 21.43
N GLU A 726 -14.51 -82.35 20.51
CA GLU A 726 -15.90 -81.88 20.68
C GLU A 726 -16.77 -82.98 21.29
N LEU A 727 -17.47 -82.66 22.38
CA LEU A 727 -18.34 -83.53 23.17
C LEU A 727 -19.79 -83.03 23.10
N THR A 728 -20.76 -83.90 22.83
CA THR A 728 -22.18 -83.55 22.62
C THR A 728 -23.09 -84.12 23.70
N TYR A 729 -23.77 -83.27 24.48
CA TYR A 729 -24.59 -83.67 25.63
C TYR A 729 -26.08 -83.36 25.45
N PRO A 730 -26.98 -84.20 26.02
CA PRO A 730 -28.42 -83.99 25.96
C PRO A 730 -28.90 -82.94 26.99
N ILE A 731 -29.63 -81.91 26.51
CA ILE A 731 -30.08 -80.78 27.34
C ILE A 731 -31.10 -81.21 28.41
N ALA A 732 -31.97 -82.17 28.10
CA ALA A 732 -33.09 -82.55 28.99
C ALA A 732 -32.64 -83.11 30.37
N PRO A 733 -31.78 -84.17 30.45
CA PRO A 733 -31.27 -84.63 31.74
C PRO A 733 -30.36 -83.61 32.41
N THR A 734 -29.57 -82.84 31.65
CA THR A 734 -28.71 -81.77 32.20
C THR A 734 -29.51 -80.66 32.87
N ARG A 735 -30.65 -80.24 32.28
CA ARG A 735 -31.61 -79.32 32.93
C ARG A 735 -32.26 -79.96 34.16
N ALA A 736 -32.55 -81.26 34.14
CA ALA A 736 -33.11 -81.96 35.29
C ALA A 736 -32.12 -82.07 36.46
N LEU A 737 -30.83 -82.31 36.18
CA LEU A 737 -29.74 -82.28 37.16
C LEU A 737 -29.62 -80.88 37.78
N ARG A 738 -29.55 -79.82 36.95
CA ARG A 738 -29.51 -78.41 37.39
C ARG A 738 -30.71 -77.99 38.26
N GLN A 739 -31.86 -78.67 38.13
CA GLN A 739 -33.06 -78.45 38.95
C GLN A 739 -33.08 -79.26 40.25
N GLN A 740 -32.23 -80.29 40.38
CA GLN A 740 -32.13 -81.13 41.58
C GLN A 740 -30.95 -80.72 42.48
N SER A 741 -30.00 -79.94 41.97
CA SER A 741 -28.85 -79.43 42.71
C SER A 741 -29.20 -78.22 43.57
N GLU A 742 -28.58 -78.11 44.75
CA GLU A 742 -28.74 -76.94 45.63
C GLU A 742 -28.12 -75.66 45.03
N VAL A 743 -28.60 -74.49 45.47
CA VAL A 743 -28.15 -73.19 44.95
C VAL A 743 -26.65 -73.00 45.26
N GLY A 744 -25.84 -72.91 44.21
CA GLY A 744 -24.36 -72.84 44.31
C GLY A 744 -23.65 -74.14 43.94
N SER A 745 -24.35 -75.27 43.81
CA SER A 745 -23.78 -76.52 43.31
C SER A 745 -23.60 -76.43 41.79
N LEU A 746 -22.35 -76.25 41.35
CA LEU A 746 -21.94 -76.14 39.94
C LEU A 746 -22.20 -77.45 39.18
N ILE A 747 -22.15 -77.41 37.84
CA ILE A 747 -22.12 -78.62 36.99
C ILE A 747 -20.83 -78.58 36.18
N GLY A 748 -19.92 -79.51 36.47
CA GLY A 748 -18.61 -79.59 35.83
C GLY A 748 -18.54 -80.56 34.66
N LEU A 749 -17.39 -80.58 33.98
CA LEU A 749 -16.95 -81.60 33.02
C LEU A 749 -15.76 -82.36 33.62
N HIS A 750 -15.93 -83.68 33.70
CA HIS A 750 -14.99 -84.65 34.24
C HIS A 750 -14.58 -85.62 33.13
N PHE A 751 -13.35 -86.12 33.12
CA PHE A 751 -12.93 -87.20 32.21
C PHE A 751 -11.66 -87.91 32.70
N ARG A 752 -11.28 -89.01 32.04
CA ARG A 752 -9.94 -89.61 32.19
C ARG A 752 -8.98 -89.19 31.09
N HIS A 753 -7.75 -88.87 31.49
CA HIS A 753 -6.59 -88.67 30.62
C HIS A 753 -5.40 -89.40 31.24
N GLY A 754 -4.58 -90.10 30.44
CA GLY A 754 -3.40 -90.85 30.93
C GLY A 754 -3.66 -92.04 31.87
N GLY A 755 -4.89 -92.23 32.36
CA GLY A 755 -5.27 -93.24 33.35
C GLY A 755 -5.65 -92.67 34.73
N GLU A 756 -5.65 -91.36 34.90
CA GLU A 756 -6.06 -90.66 36.14
C GLU A 756 -7.40 -89.91 35.91
N ASP A 757 -8.14 -89.67 36.99
CA ASP A 757 -9.42 -88.94 36.98
C ASP A 757 -9.16 -87.42 37.01
N PHE A 758 -9.61 -86.68 35.99
CA PHE A 758 -9.43 -85.23 35.86
C PHE A 758 -10.75 -84.46 35.82
N TYR A 759 -10.67 -83.22 36.30
CA TYR A 759 -11.65 -82.16 36.07
C TYR A 759 -11.00 -81.16 35.10
N LEU A 760 -11.72 -80.75 34.06
CA LEU A 760 -11.29 -79.67 33.17
C LEU A 760 -12.35 -78.58 33.03
N VAL A 761 -13.53 -78.70 33.65
CA VAL A 761 -14.47 -77.57 33.82
C VAL A 761 -15.18 -77.70 35.18
N PRO A 762 -15.15 -76.70 36.09
CA PRO A 762 -15.96 -76.72 37.31
C PRO A 762 -17.41 -76.29 37.04
N GLN A 763 -17.64 -75.45 36.03
CA GLN A 763 -18.95 -74.91 35.64
C GLN A 763 -19.08 -74.81 34.11
N ILE A 764 -19.95 -75.62 33.50
CA ILE A 764 -20.18 -75.63 32.04
C ILE A 764 -21.01 -74.44 31.50
N PHE A 765 -21.26 -73.41 32.32
CA PHE A 765 -22.06 -72.23 31.98
C PHE A 765 -21.22 -70.97 32.17
N GLY A 766 -21.26 -70.05 31.22
CA GLY A 766 -20.45 -68.83 31.20
C GLY A 766 -19.10 -68.94 30.49
N LEU A 767 -18.74 -70.12 29.96
CA LEU A 767 -17.51 -70.31 29.18
C LEU A 767 -17.47 -69.43 27.93
N GLU A 768 -16.28 -68.96 27.56
CA GLU A 768 -16.04 -68.20 26.32
C GLU A 768 -16.32 -69.03 25.05
N PRO A 769 -16.58 -68.39 23.88
CA PRO A 769 -17.04 -69.09 22.69
C PRO A 769 -15.95 -69.95 22.05
N GLY A 770 -16.31 -71.19 21.74
CA GLY A 770 -15.54 -72.07 20.87
C GLY A 770 -15.80 -71.75 19.40
N PHE A 771 -14.82 -72.07 18.55
CA PHE A 771 -14.88 -71.78 17.11
C PHE A 771 -16.06 -72.47 16.40
N GLN A 772 -16.64 -71.76 15.43
CA GLN A 772 -17.65 -72.26 14.49
C GLN A 772 -17.34 -71.73 13.07
N GLN A 773 -16.63 -72.52 12.28
CA GLN A 773 -16.56 -72.40 10.81
C GLN A 773 -17.49 -73.48 10.20
N GLU A 774 -18.13 -73.30 9.04
CA GLU A 774 -17.97 -72.28 7.99
C GLU A 774 -19.27 -72.09 7.17
N ILE A 775 -19.20 -71.24 6.13
CA ILE A 775 -20.12 -71.06 4.99
C ILE A 775 -21.24 -70.00 5.18
N ALA A 776 -20.77 -68.75 5.13
CA ALA A 776 -21.19 -67.71 4.16
C ALA A 776 -22.65 -67.20 4.11
N LEU A 777 -22.79 -65.98 3.54
CA LEU A 777 -23.98 -65.12 3.55
C LEU A 777 -24.27 -64.64 4.99
N LYS A 778 -23.78 -63.47 5.42
CA LYS A 778 -24.41 -62.16 5.17
C LYS A 778 -25.94 -62.19 5.33
N THR A 779 -26.50 -61.18 5.97
CA THR A 779 -26.49 -59.83 5.40
C THR A 779 -26.83 -58.73 6.45
N GLU A 780 -26.09 -57.59 6.52
CA GLU A 780 -26.24 -56.53 7.55
C GLU A 780 -27.45 -55.59 7.34
N GLY A 781 -28.21 -55.17 8.36
CA GLY A 781 -29.23 -54.14 8.16
C GLY A 781 -29.71 -53.37 9.39
N SER A 782 -29.11 -52.20 9.63
CA SER A 782 -29.90 -51.03 10.01
C SER A 782 -30.76 -50.60 8.81
N GLU A 783 -31.93 -50.00 8.96
CA GLU A 783 -32.63 -49.55 10.17
C GLU A 783 -33.90 -50.41 10.40
N ASP A 784 -34.35 -50.55 11.65
CA ASP A 784 -35.59 -51.22 12.08
C ASP A 784 -36.04 -52.42 11.20
N ALA A 785 -35.27 -53.51 11.27
CA ALA A 785 -35.33 -54.70 10.38
C ALA A 785 -34.91 -54.43 8.91
N GLY A 786 -33.72 -53.85 8.73
CA GLY A 786 -33.21 -53.35 7.44
C GLY A 786 -32.63 -54.40 6.48
N ALA A 787 -32.53 -54.00 5.21
CA ALA A 787 -32.13 -54.85 4.09
C ALA A 787 -30.61 -54.96 3.87
N ALA A 788 -29.97 -55.67 4.78
CA ALA A 788 -29.16 -56.82 4.36
C ALA A 788 -27.99 -56.60 3.33
N SER A 789 -26.84 -56.08 3.79
CA SER A 789 -25.57 -55.88 3.05
C SER A 789 -24.95 -57.14 2.41
N LEU A 790 -24.42 -56.97 1.18
CA LEU A 790 -23.78 -57.90 0.25
C LEU A 790 -22.24 -57.84 0.22
N LEU A 791 -21.60 -56.74 0.64
CA LEU A 791 -20.14 -56.50 0.52
C LEU A 791 -19.47 -56.15 1.86
N HIS A 792 -18.33 -56.80 2.14
CA HIS A 792 -17.53 -56.59 3.36
C HIS A 792 -16.05 -56.54 2.99
N LEU A 793 -15.31 -55.57 3.52
CA LEU A 793 -13.89 -55.32 3.26
C LEU A 793 -13.10 -55.47 4.56
N TYR A 794 -12.02 -56.24 4.52
CA TYR A 794 -11.10 -56.38 5.64
C TYR A 794 -10.07 -55.25 5.64
N ARG A 795 -9.30 -55.11 6.74
CA ARG A 795 -8.18 -54.17 6.79
C ARG A 795 -7.13 -54.53 5.73
N ALA A 796 -6.49 -53.50 5.16
CA ALA A 796 -5.34 -53.67 4.29
C ALA A 796 -4.13 -54.14 5.09
N VAL A 797 -3.38 -55.13 4.57
CA VAL A 797 -2.19 -55.69 5.25
C VAL A 797 -1.04 -55.93 4.26
N PRO A 798 0.20 -55.48 4.56
CA PRO A 798 0.57 -54.54 5.63
C PRO A 798 -0.04 -53.14 5.39
N ASN A 799 -0.14 -52.34 6.46
CA ASN A 799 -0.59 -50.95 6.42
C ASN A 799 -0.03 -50.20 7.65
N PRO A 800 0.88 -49.22 7.49
CA PRO A 800 1.44 -48.70 6.25
C PRO A 800 2.22 -49.74 5.42
N PHE A 801 2.45 -49.45 4.14
CA PHE A 801 3.24 -50.32 3.25
C PHE A 801 4.18 -49.54 2.32
N SER A 802 5.27 -50.18 1.91
CA SER A 802 6.27 -49.64 0.98
C SER A 802 6.28 -50.36 -0.38
N ALA A 803 6.14 -51.69 -0.38
CA ALA A 803 6.17 -52.55 -1.56
C ALA A 803 4.76 -52.88 -2.09
N ASP A 804 4.10 -53.89 -1.51
CA ASP A 804 2.69 -54.23 -1.76
C ASP A 804 1.85 -54.24 -0.47
N SER A 805 0.54 -54.02 -0.64
CA SER A 805 -0.47 -54.23 0.39
C SER A 805 -1.66 -54.99 -0.19
N ARG A 806 -2.28 -55.83 0.62
CA ARG A 806 -3.34 -56.75 0.22
C ARG A 806 -4.65 -56.40 0.90
N LEU A 807 -5.72 -56.49 0.13
CA LEU A 807 -7.08 -56.29 0.56
C LEU A 807 -7.86 -57.58 0.32
N ALA A 808 -8.17 -58.30 1.39
CA ALA A 808 -9.23 -59.28 1.37
C ALA A 808 -10.60 -58.58 1.36
N PHE A 809 -11.56 -59.14 0.64
CA PHE A 809 -12.97 -58.75 0.69
C PHE A 809 -13.87 -59.95 0.48
N ALA A 810 -15.02 -59.97 1.15
CA ALA A 810 -15.99 -61.03 1.03
C ALA A 810 -17.14 -60.61 0.10
N VAL A 811 -17.39 -61.42 -0.93
CA VAL A 811 -18.57 -61.34 -1.80
C VAL A 811 -19.52 -62.42 -1.31
N ASN A 812 -20.64 -62.04 -0.68
CA ASN A 812 -21.57 -63.02 -0.12
C ASN A 812 -22.98 -62.75 -0.64
N THR A 813 -23.11 -62.90 -1.96
CA THR A 813 -24.38 -63.06 -2.69
C THR A 813 -24.44 -64.51 -3.19
N PRO A 814 -25.54 -65.26 -3.02
CA PRO A 814 -25.63 -66.65 -3.50
C PRO A 814 -25.52 -66.72 -5.02
N GLY A 815 -24.60 -67.54 -5.52
CA GLY A 815 -24.28 -67.65 -6.95
C GLY A 815 -23.22 -66.66 -7.46
N GLY A 816 -22.77 -65.71 -6.63
CA GLY A 816 -21.79 -64.68 -7.00
C GLY A 816 -22.42 -63.36 -7.45
N SER A 817 -21.59 -62.38 -7.83
CA SER A 817 -22.03 -61.06 -8.30
C SER A 817 -20.93 -60.35 -9.11
N ALA A 818 -21.31 -59.31 -9.86
CA ALA A 818 -20.37 -58.37 -10.44
C ALA A 818 -19.74 -57.47 -9.36
N VAL A 819 -18.41 -57.38 -9.37
CA VAL A 819 -17.59 -56.63 -8.41
C VAL A 819 -16.66 -55.71 -9.18
N GLU A 820 -16.51 -54.46 -8.72
CA GLU A 820 -15.36 -53.62 -9.04
C GLU A 820 -14.58 -53.32 -7.74
N VAL A 821 -13.26 -53.45 -7.77
CA VAL A 821 -12.37 -52.98 -6.69
C VAL A 821 -11.33 -52.05 -7.28
N ALA A 822 -11.22 -50.84 -6.74
CA ALA A 822 -10.31 -49.81 -7.22
C ALA A 822 -9.76 -48.93 -6.08
N VAL A 823 -8.59 -48.36 -6.31
CA VAL A 823 -7.88 -47.45 -5.41
C VAL A 823 -8.20 -46.00 -5.74
N TYR A 824 -8.36 -45.16 -4.72
CA TYR A 824 -8.65 -43.74 -4.83
C TYR A 824 -7.68 -42.91 -3.97
N ASN A 825 -7.38 -41.68 -4.40
CA ASN A 825 -6.63 -40.71 -3.59
C ASN A 825 -7.57 -39.89 -2.68
N VAL A 826 -7.02 -39.02 -1.82
CA VAL A 826 -7.80 -38.14 -0.93
C VAL A 826 -8.78 -37.22 -1.67
N ALA A 827 -8.49 -36.85 -2.91
CA ALA A 827 -9.38 -36.05 -3.77
C ALA A 827 -10.48 -36.88 -4.47
N GLY A 828 -10.69 -38.15 -4.08
CA GLY A 828 -11.71 -39.03 -4.64
C GLY A 828 -11.47 -39.47 -6.09
N GLN A 829 -10.28 -39.23 -6.65
CA GLN A 829 -9.91 -39.60 -8.02
C GLN A 829 -9.44 -41.05 -8.08
N ARG A 830 -9.84 -41.79 -9.12
CA ARG A 830 -9.48 -43.21 -9.30
C ARG A 830 -8.01 -43.35 -9.72
N VAL A 831 -7.20 -43.98 -8.87
CA VAL A 831 -5.77 -44.24 -9.09
C VAL A 831 -5.56 -45.51 -9.93
N ARG A 832 -6.19 -46.63 -9.55
CA ARG A 832 -6.07 -47.93 -10.24
C ARG A 832 -7.25 -48.85 -9.97
N THR A 833 -7.77 -49.51 -11.00
CA THR A 833 -8.68 -50.65 -10.83
C THR A 833 -7.87 -51.92 -10.60
N LEU A 834 -8.19 -52.69 -9.56
CA LEU A 834 -7.52 -53.94 -9.17
C LEU A 834 -8.29 -55.18 -9.65
N ALA A 835 -9.63 -55.11 -9.61
CA ALA A 835 -10.51 -56.13 -10.17
C ALA A 835 -11.78 -55.50 -10.75
N ASN A 836 -12.30 -56.07 -11.83
CA ASN A 836 -13.62 -55.75 -12.38
C ASN A 836 -14.15 -57.00 -13.11
N GLY A 837 -15.25 -57.59 -12.62
CA GLY A 837 -15.83 -58.80 -13.21
C GLY A 837 -16.78 -59.55 -12.28
N HIS A 838 -17.31 -60.69 -12.73
CA HIS A 838 -18.21 -61.52 -11.92
C HIS A 838 -17.42 -62.49 -11.04
N MET A 839 -17.56 -62.37 -9.72
CA MET A 839 -16.89 -63.20 -8.72
C MET A 839 -17.89 -64.14 -8.04
N SER A 840 -17.45 -65.35 -7.69
CA SER A 840 -18.25 -66.31 -6.93
C SER A 840 -18.44 -65.87 -5.47
N GLN A 841 -19.44 -66.46 -4.81
CA GLN A 841 -19.61 -66.37 -3.36
C GLN A 841 -18.34 -66.85 -2.64
N GLY A 842 -17.77 -66.04 -1.73
CA GLY A 842 -16.54 -66.35 -1.00
C GLY A 842 -15.72 -65.11 -0.61
N VAL A 843 -14.58 -65.33 0.04
CA VAL A 843 -13.53 -64.31 0.25
C VAL A 843 -12.59 -64.31 -0.96
N HIS A 844 -12.24 -63.11 -1.44
CA HIS A 844 -11.30 -62.88 -2.52
C HIS A 844 -10.22 -61.91 -2.04
N GLU A 845 -9.00 -62.03 -2.56
CA GLU A 845 -7.88 -61.12 -2.29
C GLU A 845 -7.50 -60.35 -3.55
N VAL A 846 -7.22 -59.04 -3.41
CA VAL A 846 -6.50 -58.25 -4.41
C VAL A 846 -5.30 -57.57 -3.76
N SER A 847 -4.19 -57.49 -4.48
CA SER A 847 -2.99 -56.76 -4.05
C SER A 847 -2.80 -55.46 -4.84
N TRP A 848 -2.15 -54.48 -4.21
CA TRP A 848 -1.73 -53.24 -4.84
C TRP A 848 -0.26 -52.95 -4.53
N ASP A 849 0.49 -52.69 -5.59
CA ASP A 849 1.92 -52.36 -5.65
C ASP A 849 2.22 -50.86 -5.46
N GLY A 850 1.23 -50.08 -5.02
CA GLY A 850 1.34 -48.63 -4.94
C GLY A 850 1.62 -47.93 -6.28
N ARG A 851 1.16 -48.49 -7.41
CA ARG A 851 1.25 -47.86 -8.76
C ARG A 851 -0.11 -47.47 -9.34
N THR A 852 -0.12 -46.40 -10.12
CA THR A 852 -1.25 -45.87 -10.89
C THR A 852 -1.64 -46.78 -12.06
N SER A 853 -2.80 -46.52 -12.68
CA SER A 853 -3.23 -47.16 -13.94
C SER A 853 -2.26 -46.97 -15.12
N ALA A 854 -1.38 -45.97 -15.06
CA ALA A 854 -0.36 -45.69 -16.08
C ALA A 854 1.00 -46.38 -15.81
N GLY A 855 1.12 -47.14 -14.71
CA GLY A 855 2.36 -47.82 -14.29
C GLY A 855 3.32 -46.95 -13.45
N SER A 856 3.18 -45.62 -13.50
CA SER A 856 3.86 -44.68 -12.60
C SER A 856 3.51 -44.96 -11.14
N GLU A 857 4.46 -44.75 -10.24
CA GLU A 857 4.23 -44.89 -8.79
C GLU A 857 3.29 -43.83 -8.23
N ALA A 858 2.50 -44.21 -7.24
CA ALA A 858 1.71 -43.29 -6.43
C ALA A 858 2.61 -42.72 -5.31
N PRO A 859 2.56 -41.40 -5.03
CA PRO A 859 3.31 -40.78 -3.92
C PRO A 859 3.01 -41.41 -2.56
N SER A 860 3.94 -41.29 -1.61
CA SER A 860 3.69 -41.58 -0.19
C SER A 860 2.54 -40.73 0.35
N GLY A 861 1.70 -41.30 1.22
CA GLY A 861 0.48 -40.67 1.71
C GLY A 861 -0.72 -41.63 1.82
N VAL A 862 -1.91 -41.06 2.04
CA VAL A 862 -3.15 -41.81 2.31
C VAL A 862 -3.95 -42.06 1.04
N TYR A 863 -4.38 -43.32 0.88
CA TYR A 863 -5.23 -43.79 -0.19
C TYR A 863 -6.40 -44.61 0.37
N PHE A 864 -7.37 -44.89 -0.50
CA PHE A 864 -8.57 -45.62 -0.16
C PHE A 864 -8.81 -46.76 -1.14
N PHE A 865 -8.81 -47.99 -0.64
CA PHE A 865 -9.39 -49.10 -1.37
C PHE A 865 -10.91 -48.97 -1.32
N ARG A 866 -11.56 -48.96 -2.48
CA ARG A 866 -13.02 -48.95 -2.61
C ARG A 866 -13.47 -50.13 -3.46
N ALA A 867 -14.37 -50.93 -2.91
CA ALA A 867 -15.05 -51.99 -3.64
C ALA A 867 -16.54 -51.68 -3.79
N VAL A 868 -17.13 -52.15 -4.89
CA VAL A 868 -18.52 -51.92 -5.27
C VAL A 868 -19.15 -53.24 -5.72
N VAL A 869 -20.31 -53.59 -5.18
CA VAL A 869 -21.13 -54.76 -5.57
C VAL A 869 -22.60 -54.35 -5.60
N GLY A 870 -23.21 -54.40 -6.79
CA GLY A 870 -24.58 -53.92 -6.98
C GLY A 870 -24.70 -52.42 -6.65
N ALA A 871 -25.46 -52.09 -5.61
CA ALA A 871 -25.60 -50.72 -5.09
C ALA A 871 -24.64 -50.42 -3.91
N GLU A 872 -24.01 -51.43 -3.31
CA GLU A 872 -23.16 -51.25 -2.14
C GLU A 872 -21.75 -50.82 -2.51
N THR A 873 -21.21 -49.89 -1.71
CA THR A 873 -19.83 -49.45 -1.77
C THR A 873 -19.21 -49.53 -0.37
N ARG A 874 -18.04 -50.15 -0.25
CA ARG A 874 -17.25 -50.16 0.99
C ARG A 874 -15.87 -49.56 0.74
N VAL A 875 -15.31 -48.90 1.75
CA VAL A 875 -14.04 -48.16 1.66
C VAL A 875 -13.14 -48.52 2.84
N VAL A 876 -11.84 -48.71 2.59
CA VAL A 876 -10.81 -48.94 3.62
C VAL A 876 -9.59 -48.05 3.35
N ARG A 877 -9.11 -47.36 4.39
CA ARG A 877 -7.88 -46.55 4.37
C ARG A 877 -6.64 -47.44 4.26
N VAL A 878 -5.71 -47.07 3.37
CA VAL A 878 -4.37 -47.65 3.27
C VAL A 878 -3.34 -46.53 3.11
N THR A 879 -2.19 -46.65 3.77
CA THR A 879 -1.13 -45.63 3.77
C THR A 879 0.11 -46.16 3.06
N ILE A 880 0.60 -45.43 2.04
CA ILE A 880 1.92 -45.68 1.46
C ILE A 880 2.97 -44.93 2.29
N ALA A 881 3.97 -45.66 2.77
CA ALA A 881 5.18 -45.13 3.38
C ALA A 881 6.41 -45.61 2.57
N ARG A 882 6.96 -44.69 1.77
CA ARG A 882 8.18 -44.83 0.97
C ARG A 882 9.02 -43.58 1.16
#